data_AF-A0A9J6NZ81-F1
#
_entry.id   AF-A0A9J6NZ81-F1
#
_cell.length_a   1.000
_cell.length_b   1.000
_cell.length_c   1.000
_cell.angle_alpha   90.00
_cell.angle_beta   90.00
_cell.angle_gamma   90.00
#
_symmetry.space_group_name_H-M   'P 1'
#
loop_
_entity.id
_entity.type
_entity.pdbx_description
1 polymer ?
#
loop_
_entity_poly.entity_id
_entity_poly.type
_entity_poly.pdbx_seq_one_letter_code
_entity_poly.pdbx_strand_id
1 'polypeptide(L)'
;MVKERVLDFANHINRTKRGSKREVKPEHPEYKILEPVVTDEMAEVGLCLEFRKPKSAEEIAALCGKSLKDTKRILEELAFQGVTITCEKDGVDKYWLEVYVPGHMEMLVNHPKKENVKNYKQIAEAFEQYGRNKAPMAAGNFPVGTGVMRVIPIETSIQGETRRASYEEVSKYLNQNTVFSVSDCSCRTSREAIGEGCGHLKEDMCIQLGDAAEYYIRTGRGRKITREEAFEIIKRAEENGLMHQIPNTDGPGNTHAICNCCGCSCYSLRNASMFLNVDMIRSNYVSQIDTEKCVACGECAAVCPTNALKLGQKLCTKTPIVEEKRVDFPSNTEWSEDKWNTDYRTNRKNVVETGTSPCKTECPAHISVQGYIKLASQGRYKEALELIKHENPFPAVCGRICPRKCESACTRGDIDEPVAIDEIKKFIAEQDLNMDTRYVPKLRHEYGKKIAIIGAGPSGLSCAFYLALDGYKVTVFEKQKLLGGMLTLGIPSYRLEKEVINAEIDILRELGVEFKTGVEVGKDISLKDLRSQGYEAFYLAIGAQAGRKLGLEGEEAEGVVTGVDFLRDVNLGKDIKLEGNTVVIGGGNVAIDVARTAARVGASKVDMFCLESREVMPALEEEIEEAMGEDIGINNSWGPKRILQENGQVVGIEFKKCLSVFDKNGRFSPTFDENETKIVKTNHILISVGQAMEWGKLLENSKIELNPNKTIKADSITLQTGEPDVFAGGDSMTGPKFAIDAIAMGKEGAISIHRYVHPGQSLVFGRDRKAYHALDKENLNLQGYDNISRQKSEHVDGKKSRETFKDLRVTFTEEQIKKETERCLGCGATTRDEFMCVGCGACTTKCKFDAITLVRKYDASSVPFEKLKPIIVKQMIKRKGRIAVRKFNNNVKGIFKRDKSK
;
A
#
# COMPACT_ATOMS: atom_id res chain seq x y z
N MET A 1 -25.12 22.70 -30.63
CA MET A 1 -25.27 24.15 -30.87
C MET A 1 -24.85 24.85 -29.58
N VAL A 2 -24.05 25.93 -29.64
CA VAL A 2 -23.61 26.64 -28.42
C VAL A 2 -24.80 27.38 -27.82
N LYS A 3 -25.00 27.25 -26.50
CA LYS A 3 -26.02 28.00 -25.74
C LYS A 3 -25.45 29.37 -25.39
N GLU A 4 -25.73 30.37 -26.23
CA GLU A 4 -25.14 31.71 -26.11
C GLU A 4 -25.41 32.36 -24.74
N ARG A 5 -26.62 32.20 -24.17
CA ARG A 5 -26.93 32.73 -22.84
C ARG A 5 -26.15 32.04 -21.73
N VAL A 6 -25.99 30.72 -21.83
CA VAL A 6 -25.15 29.96 -20.87
C VAL A 6 -23.70 30.39 -20.97
N LEU A 7 -23.19 30.71 -22.17
CA LEU A 7 -21.84 31.24 -22.36
C LEU A 7 -21.66 32.64 -21.77
N ASP A 8 -22.64 33.52 -21.93
CA ASP A 8 -22.68 34.82 -21.25
C ASP A 8 -22.66 34.63 -19.73
N PHE A 9 -23.45 33.69 -19.21
CA PHE A 9 -23.51 33.40 -17.78
C PHE A 9 -22.21 32.79 -17.25
N ALA A 10 -21.55 31.90 -18.00
CA ALA A 10 -20.24 31.35 -17.65
C ALA A 10 -19.19 32.46 -17.52
N ASN A 11 -19.22 33.45 -18.42
CA ASN A 11 -18.38 34.65 -18.34
C ASN A 11 -18.71 35.51 -17.12
N HIS A 12 -19.99 35.65 -16.79
CA HIS A 12 -20.46 36.40 -15.61
C HIS A 12 -19.91 35.79 -14.30
N ILE A 13 -20.04 34.48 -14.12
CA ILE A 13 -19.45 33.75 -12.96
C ILE A 13 -17.92 33.92 -12.94
N ASN A 14 -17.26 33.84 -14.11
CA ASN A 14 -15.81 34.02 -14.23
C ASN A 14 -15.36 35.49 -14.05
N ARG A 15 -16.31 36.44 -13.95
CA ARG A 15 -16.08 37.89 -13.88
C ARG A 15 -15.27 38.40 -15.07
N THR A 16 -15.59 37.88 -16.25
CA THR A 16 -15.02 38.27 -17.54
C THR A 16 -16.11 38.80 -18.48
N LYS A 17 -15.70 39.48 -19.54
CA LYS A 17 -16.61 40.00 -20.58
C LYS A 17 -16.33 39.28 -21.89
N ARG A 18 -17.37 39.05 -22.70
CA ARG A 18 -17.20 38.60 -24.09
C ARG A 18 -16.35 39.59 -24.89
N GLY A 19 -15.56 39.08 -25.82
CA GLY A 19 -14.55 39.82 -26.57
C GLY A 19 -13.27 40.15 -25.80
N SER A 20 -13.18 39.84 -24.50
CA SER A 20 -11.97 40.07 -23.73
C SER A 20 -10.96 38.93 -23.91
N LYS A 21 -9.65 39.22 -23.71
CA LYS A 21 -8.60 38.18 -23.77
C LYS A 21 -8.80 37.01 -22.79
N ARG A 22 -9.66 37.18 -21.78
CA ARG A 22 -9.95 36.18 -20.74
C ARG A 22 -11.37 35.63 -20.84
N GLU A 23 -12.05 35.90 -21.95
CA GLU A 23 -13.37 35.35 -22.25
C GLU A 23 -13.41 33.83 -22.05
N VAL A 24 -14.49 33.36 -21.43
CA VAL A 24 -14.85 31.94 -21.43
C VAL A 24 -15.36 31.58 -22.82
N LYS A 25 -14.78 30.52 -23.40
CA LYS A 25 -15.17 29.98 -24.70
C LYS A 25 -15.89 28.63 -24.54
N PRO A 26 -16.63 28.15 -25.55
CA PRO A 26 -17.36 26.89 -25.47
C PRO A 26 -16.48 25.66 -25.16
N GLU A 27 -15.21 25.67 -25.57
CA GLU A 27 -14.27 24.59 -25.30
C GLU A 27 -13.71 24.60 -23.86
N HIS A 28 -13.88 25.70 -23.13
CA HIS A 28 -13.38 25.88 -21.78
C HIS A 28 -14.22 25.13 -20.74
N PRO A 29 -13.60 24.63 -19.66
CA PRO A 29 -14.30 23.88 -18.61
C PRO A 29 -15.37 24.72 -17.90
N GLU A 30 -15.19 26.03 -17.79
CA GLU A 30 -16.17 26.94 -17.20
C GLU A 30 -17.54 26.90 -17.90
N TYR A 31 -17.58 26.76 -19.23
CA TYR A 31 -18.83 26.60 -19.98
C TYR A 31 -19.31 25.15 -19.99
N LYS A 32 -18.41 24.20 -20.27
CA LYS A 32 -18.73 22.77 -20.41
C LYS A 32 -19.42 22.19 -19.19
N ILE A 33 -19.09 22.68 -18.00
CA ILE A 33 -19.70 22.19 -16.76
C ILE A 33 -21.16 22.64 -16.60
N LEU A 34 -21.53 23.80 -17.17
CA LEU A 34 -22.86 24.40 -17.08
C LEU A 34 -23.79 23.95 -18.21
N GLU A 35 -23.22 23.77 -19.41
CA GLU A 35 -23.94 23.44 -20.63
C GLU A 35 -25.01 22.33 -20.49
N PRO A 36 -24.77 21.18 -19.82
CA PRO A 36 -25.76 20.11 -19.80
C PRO A 36 -26.96 20.39 -18.89
N VAL A 37 -26.77 21.23 -17.87
CA VAL A 37 -27.72 21.37 -16.75
C VAL A 37 -28.31 22.77 -16.60
N VAL A 38 -27.77 23.75 -17.33
CA VAL A 38 -28.28 25.12 -17.37
C VAL A 38 -28.97 25.37 -18.70
N THR A 39 -30.21 25.86 -18.63
CA THR A 39 -30.98 26.31 -19.80
C THR A 39 -30.72 27.80 -20.08
N ASP A 40 -31.11 28.29 -21.26
CA ASP A 40 -31.01 29.73 -21.55
C ASP A 40 -31.88 30.57 -20.60
N GLU A 41 -33.06 30.07 -20.22
CA GLU A 41 -33.94 30.71 -19.21
C GLU A 41 -33.24 30.80 -17.83
N MET A 42 -32.59 29.72 -17.40
CA MET A 42 -31.81 29.72 -16.16
C MET A 42 -30.66 30.72 -16.23
N ALA A 43 -29.94 30.77 -17.35
CA ALA A 43 -28.83 31.68 -17.55
C ALA A 43 -29.28 33.15 -17.55
N GLU A 44 -30.45 33.48 -18.11
CA GLU A 44 -31.03 34.82 -18.06
C GLU A 44 -31.24 35.32 -16.63
N VAL A 45 -31.84 34.47 -15.76
CA VAL A 45 -32.01 34.82 -14.33
C VAL A 45 -30.65 34.84 -13.62
N GLY A 46 -29.77 33.89 -13.92
CA GLY A 46 -28.43 33.81 -13.34
C GLY A 46 -27.57 35.04 -13.60
N LEU A 47 -27.72 35.68 -14.77
CA LEU A 47 -27.04 36.94 -15.11
C LEU A 47 -27.44 38.12 -14.20
N CYS A 48 -28.60 38.06 -13.56
CA CYS A 48 -29.07 39.07 -12.60
C CYS A 48 -28.56 38.82 -11.16
N LEU A 49 -27.95 37.67 -10.89
CA LEU A 49 -27.30 37.40 -9.62
C LEU A 49 -25.97 38.16 -9.51
N GLU A 50 -25.60 38.52 -8.28
CA GLU A 50 -24.31 39.15 -8.01
C GLU A 50 -23.35 38.20 -7.28
N PHE A 51 -22.06 38.39 -7.58
CA PHE A 51 -20.98 37.63 -6.96
C PHE A 51 -20.85 38.00 -5.47
N ARG A 52 -21.03 37.01 -4.58
CA ARG A 52 -20.95 37.12 -3.11
C ARG A 52 -21.80 38.25 -2.51
N LYS A 53 -22.93 38.57 -3.14
CA LYS A 53 -23.88 39.58 -2.67
C LYS A 53 -25.29 38.99 -2.65
N PRO A 54 -25.78 38.57 -1.47
CA PRO A 54 -27.09 37.95 -1.34
C PRO A 54 -28.22 38.91 -1.75
N LYS A 55 -29.12 38.45 -2.63
CA LYS A 55 -30.34 39.18 -3.06
C LYS A 55 -31.57 38.29 -2.93
N SER A 56 -32.72 38.88 -2.61
CA SER A 56 -34.00 38.16 -2.59
C SER A 56 -34.49 37.85 -4.00
N ALA A 57 -35.40 36.88 -4.13
CA ALA A 57 -36.06 36.60 -5.39
C ALA A 57 -36.83 37.82 -5.95
N GLU A 58 -37.36 38.70 -5.08
CA GLU A 58 -38.03 39.95 -5.46
C GLU A 58 -37.09 40.95 -6.13
N GLU A 59 -35.92 41.17 -5.50
CA GLU A 59 -34.88 42.04 -6.05
C GLU A 59 -34.37 41.51 -7.41
N ILE A 60 -34.25 40.19 -7.55
CA ILE A 60 -33.79 39.55 -8.80
C ILE A 60 -34.89 39.61 -9.87
N ALA A 61 -36.16 39.39 -9.51
CA ALA A 61 -37.29 39.45 -10.44
C ALA A 61 -37.41 40.83 -11.09
N ALA A 62 -37.20 41.89 -10.31
CA ALA A 62 -37.15 43.26 -10.82
C ALA A 62 -36.00 43.51 -11.81
N LEU A 63 -34.86 42.82 -11.63
CA LEU A 63 -33.69 42.96 -12.52
C LEU A 63 -33.84 42.17 -13.82
N CYS A 64 -34.45 40.98 -13.79
CA CYS A 64 -34.61 40.14 -14.97
C CYS A 64 -35.93 40.37 -15.71
N GLY A 65 -36.85 41.17 -15.17
CA GLY A 65 -38.15 41.46 -15.77
C GLY A 65 -39.09 40.25 -15.85
N LYS A 66 -38.91 39.26 -14.96
CA LYS A 66 -39.77 38.07 -14.88
C LYS A 66 -40.69 38.17 -13.66
N SER A 67 -41.74 37.34 -13.61
CA SER A 67 -42.61 37.28 -12.43
C SER A 67 -41.82 36.78 -11.20
N LEU A 68 -42.23 37.18 -10.00
CA LEU A 68 -41.62 36.68 -8.76
C LEU A 68 -41.71 35.15 -8.67
N LYS A 69 -42.84 34.58 -9.09
CA LYS A 69 -43.08 33.13 -9.08
C LYS A 69 -42.09 32.39 -9.98
N ASP A 70 -41.91 32.86 -11.22
CA ASP A 70 -41.00 32.23 -12.18
C ASP A 70 -39.55 32.40 -11.75
N THR A 71 -39.19 33.60 -11.27
CA THR A 71 -37.85 33.89 -10.77
C THR A 71 -37.50 32.98 -9.60
N LYS A 72 -38.40 32.81 -8.63
CA LYS A 72 -38.21 31.91 -7.49
C LYS A 72 -38.01 30.46 -7.95
N ARG A 73 -38.88 29.94 -8.82
CA ARG A 73 -38.74 28.59 -9.41
C ARG A 73 -37.37 28.39 -10.07
N ILE A 74 -36.94 29.32 -10.92
CA ILE A 74 -35.67 29.21 -11.66
C ILE A 74 -34.48 29.31 -10.71
N LEU A 75 -34.54 30.17 -9.69
CA LEU A 75 -33.49 30.27 -8.66
C LEU A 75 -33.37 28.99 -7.84
N GLU A 76 -34.49 28.36 -7.48
CA GLU A 76 -34.52 27.05 -6.83
C GLU A 76 -33.92 25.96 -7.72
N GLU A 77 -34.21 25.97 -9.03
CA GLU A 77 -33.60 25.04 -10.00
C GLU A 77 -32.09 25.27 -10.15
N LEU A 78 -31.64 26.52 -10.28
CA LEU A 78 -30.22 26.88 -10.31
C LEU A 78 -29.50 26.43 -9.02
N ALA A 79 -30.16 26.60 -7.88
CA ALA A 79 -29.65 26.18 -6.57
C ALA A 79 -29.58 24.66 -6.49
N PHE A 80 -30.61 23.97 -6.97
CA PHE A 80 -30.64 22.52 -7.07
C PHE A 80 -29.55 21.98 -7.99
N GLN A 81 -29.17 22.71 -9.05
CA GLN A 81 -28.04 22.33 -9.92
C GLN A 81 -26.66 22.65 -9.34
N GLY A 82 -26.54 23.68 -8.49
CA GLY A 82 -25.26 24.06 -7.85
C GLY A 82 -24.64 25.30 -8.45
N VAL A 83 -25.42 26.04 -9.23
CA VAL A 83 -24.98 27.20 -10.02
C VAL A 83 -25.34 28.52 -9.33
N THR A 84 -26.18 28.49 -8.30
CA THR A 84 -26.34 29.58 -7.32
C THR A 84 -26.34 28.99 -5.91
N ILE A 85 -25.89 29.78 -4.94
CA ILE A 85 -26.01 29.47 -3.52
C ILE A 85 -27.26 30.14 -2.99
N THR A 86 -27.95 29.47 -2.08
CA THR A 86 -29.09 30.03 -1.37
C THR A 86 -29.04 29.68 0.10
N CYS A 87 -29.40 30.63 0.96
CA CYS A 87 -29.63 30.46 2.41
C CYS A 87 -30.72 31.44 2.86
N GLU A 88 -31.41 31.10 3.95
CA GLU A 88 -32.29 32.06 4.62
C GLU A 88 -31.48 33.14 5.34
N LYS A 89 -31.77 34.41 5.07
CA LYS A 89 -31.19 35.54 5.80
C LYS A 89 -32.29 36.54 6.13
N ASP A 90 -32.37 36.90 7.41
CA ASP A 90 -33.40 37.82 7.93
C ASP A 90 -34.83 37.36 7.59
N GLY A 91 -35.08 36.04 7.62
CA GLY A 91 -36.38 35.42 7.31
C GLY A 91 -36.73 35.36 5.82
N VAL A 92 -35.79 35.66 4.92
CA VAL A 92 -36.00 35.66 3.46
C VAL A 92 -34.92 34.84 2.77
N ASP A 93 -35.30 34.00 1.81
CA ASP A 93 -34.35 33.32 0.94
C ASP A 93 -33.54 34.33 0.12
N LYS A 94 -32.22 34.29 0.28
CA LYS A 94 -31.29 35.08 -0.51
C LYS A 94 -30.46 34.19 -1.43
N TYR A 95 -30.09 34.73 -2.59
CA TYR A 95 -29.39 34.04 -3.67
C TYR A 95 -28.17 34.83 -4.14
N TRP A 96 -27.06 34.16 -4.46
CA TRP A 96 -25.84 34.77 -4.98
C TRP A 96 -24.96 33.80 -5.77
N LEU A 97 -23.90 34.32 -6.41
CA LEU A 97 -22.87 33.54 -7.11
C LEU A 97 -21.58 33.43 -6.29
N GLU A 98 -20.84 32.35 -6.49
CA GLU A 98 -19.55 32.06 -5.87
C GLU A 98 -18.48 31.81 -6.96
N VAL A 99 -17.22 31.60 -6.57
CA VAL A 99 -16.19 31.16 -7.50
C VAL A 99 -16.48 29.76 -8.06
N TYR A 100 -15.84 29.40 -9.17
CA TYR A 100 -15.90 28.04 -9.69
C TYR A 100 -15.30 27.01 -8.71
N VAL A 101 -14.15 27.32 -8.10
CA VAL A 101 -13.44 26.45 -7.15
C VAL A 101 -12.75 27.28 -6.05
N PRO A 102 -12.96 27.01 -4.76
CA PRO A 102 -14.01 26.12 -4.21
C PRO A 102 -15.40 26.76 -4.36
N GLY A 103 -16.39 26.01 -4.86
CA GLY A 103 -17.72 26.55 -5.14
C GLY A 103 -18.50 25.74 -6.19
N HIS A 104 -18.95 26.41 -7.25
CA HIS A 104 -19.94 25.85 -8.19
C HIS A 104 -19.56 24.47 -8.75
N MET A 105 -18.29 24.24 -9.10
CA MET A 105 -17.89 22.95 -9.68
C MET A 105 -18.01 21.79 -8.68
N GLU A 106 -17.72 22.03 -7.41
CA GLU A 106 -17.87 21.02 -6.36
C GLU A 106 -19.35 20.71 -6.12
N MET A 107 -20.21 21.73 -6.14
CA MET A 107 -21.66 21.61 -5.95
C MET A 107 -22.37 20.92 -7.12
N LEU A 108 -21.90 21.14 -8.35
CA LEU A 108 -22.35 20.46 -9.56
C LEU A 108 -21.97 18.97 -9.54
N VAL A 109 -20.77 18.64 -9.07
CA VAL A 109 -20.32 17.25 -8.91
C VAL A 109 -21.05 16.54 -7.77
N ASN A 110 -21.22 17.21 -6.63
CA ASN A 110 -21.93 16.70 -5.45
C ASN A 110 -23.46 16.81 -5.56
N HIS A 111 -24.01 16.97 -6.77
CA HIS A 111 -25.45 16.97 -7.02
C HIS A 111 -26.13 15.79 -6.33
N PRO A 112 -27.39 15.93 -5.85
CA PRO A 112 -28.14 14.83 -5.24
C PRO A 112 -28.05 13.54 -6.04
N LYS A 113 -27.82 12.42 -5.34
CA LYS A 113 -27.60 11.07 -5.91
C LYS A 113 -26.53 10.98 -7.01
N LYS A 114 -25.72 12.03 -7.18
CA LYS A 114 -24.64 12.18 -8.14
C LYS A 114 -25.16 12.12 -9.58
N GLU A 115 -26.42 12.52 -9.79
CA GLU A 115 -27.10 12.45 -11.08
C GLU A 115 -26.35 13.24 -12.16
N ASN A 116 -25.84 14.43 -11.84
CA ASN A 116 -25.08 15.23 -12.78
C ASN A 116 -23.88 14.49 -13.38
N VAL A 117 -23.02 13.88 -12.56
CA VAL A 117 -21.83 13.15 -13.08
C VAL A 117 -22.17 11.78 -13.66
N LYS A 118 -23.27 11.16 -13.22
CA LYS A 118 -23.78 9.91 -13.80
C LYS A 118 -24.34 10.12 -15.21
N ASN A 119 -25.07 11.21 -15.42
CA ASN A 119 -25.72 11.53 -16.68
C ASN A 119 -24.78 12.26 -17.65
N TYR A 120 -23.89 13.10 -17.10
CA TYR A 120 -23.02 13.98 -17.88
C TYR A 120 -21.57 13.89 -17.37
N LYS A 121 -20.83 12.89 -17.87
CA LYS A 121 -19.40 12.71 -17.57
C LYS A 121 -18.56 13.98 -17.79
N GLN A 122 -18.97 14.82 -18.75
CA GLN A 122 -18.34 16.11 -19.04
C GLN A 122 -18.23 17.05 -17.83
N ILE A 123 -19.13 16.94 -16.84
CA ILE A 123 -19.08 17.74 -15.61
C ILE A 123 -17.83 17.41 -14.79
N ALA A 124 -17.51 16.11 -14.64
CA ALA A 124 -16.32 15.65 -13.93
C ALA A 124 -15.04 16.01 -14.71
N GLU A 125 -15.06 15.84 -16.04
CA GLU A 125 -13.94 16.19 -16.92
C GLU A 125 -13.64 17.69 -16.88
N ALA A 126 -14.69 18.53 -16.90
CA ALA A 126 -14.54 19.98 -16.78
C ALA A 126 -13.94 20.40 -15.44
N PHE A 127 -14.35 19.78 -14.33
CA PHE A 127 -13.79 20.09 -13.02
C PHE A 127 -12.29 19.71 -12.93
N GLU A 128 -11.91 18.54 -13.45
CA GLU A 128 -10.51 18.11 -13.57
C GLU A 128 -9.68 19.12 -14.37
N GLN A 129 -10.19 19.46 -15.56
CA GLN A 129 -9.54 20.31 -16.55
C GLN A 129 -9.39 21.75 -16.06
N TYR A 130 -10.37 22.29 -15.33
CA TYR A 130 -10.31 23.65 -14.78
C TYR A 130 -9.07 23.83 -13.91
N GLY A 131 -8.86 22.94 -12.94
CA GLY A 131 -7.68 23.02 -12.09
C GLY A 131 -6.38 22.78 -12.85
N ARG A 132 -6.37 21.91 -13.87
CA ARG A 132 -5.20 21.66 -14.72
C ARG A 132 -4.82 22.87 -15.56
N ASN A 133 -5.79 23.64 -16.03
CA ASN A 133 -5.56 24.86 -16.80
C ASN A 133 -5.13 26.05 -15.92
N LYS A 134 -5.71 26.20 -14.72
CA LYS A 134 -5.46 27.37 -13.85
C LYS A 134 -4.21 27.21 -12.97
N ALA A 135 -3.89 26.00 -12.52
CA ALA A 135 -2.79 25.76 -11.59
C ALA A 135 -1.41 26.23 -12.11
N PRO A 136 -1.03 26.02 -13.39
CA PRO A 136 0.20 26.57 -13.96
C PRO A 136 0.32 28.08 -13.82
N MET A 137 -0.80 28.80 -14.03
CA MET A 137 -0.84 30.26 -13.96
C MET A 137 -0.65 30.79 -12.52
N ALA A 138 -0.92 29.95 -11.52
CA ALA A 138 -0.80 30.27 -10.10
C ALA A 138 0.60 29.97 -9.52
N ALA A 139 1.42 29.18 -10.22
CA ALA A 139 2.69 28.67 -9.70
C ALA A 139 3.64 29.79 -9.26
N GLY A 140 3.98 29.81 -7.96
CA GLY A 140 4.89 30.80 -7.36
C GLY A 140 4.32 32.20 -7.18
N ASN A 141 3.05 32.43 -7.54
CA ASN A 141 2.40 33.76 -7.48
C ASN A 141 1.65 34.00 -6.17
N PHE A 142 1.55 33.01 -5.30
CA PHE A 142 0.90 33.11 -4.00
C PHE A 142 1.92 33.23 -2.87
N PRO A 143 1.72 34.13 -1.90
CA PRO A 143 2.36 34.01 -0.60
C PRO A 143 1.93 32.73 0.13
N VAL A 144 2.77 32.29 1.08
CA VAL A 144 2.52 31.12 1.92
C VAL A 144 1.13 31.17 2.56
N GLY A 145 0.33 30.12 2.38
CA GLY A 145 -0.95 29.92 3.07
C GLY A 145 -2.08 30.87 2.66
N THR A 146 -1.92 31.59 1.53
CA THR A 146 -2.90 32.58 1.04
C THR A 146 -3.68 32.13 -0.20
N GLY A 147 -3.52 30.89 -0.65
CA GLY A 147 -4.33 30.36 -1.75
C GLY A 147 -5.81 30.25 -1.39
N VAL A 148 -6.62 29.80 -2.36
CA VAL A 148 -8.08 29.64 -2.17
C VAL A 148 -8.44 28.43 -1.30
N MET A 149 -7.52 27.49 -1.15
CA MET A 149 -7.61 26.34 -0.26
C MET A 149 -6.38 26.33 0.65
N ARG A 150 -6.52 25.79 1.86
CA ARG A 150 -5.43 25.72 2.84
C ARG A 150 -5.48 24.40 3.60
N VAL A 151 -4.31 23.78 3.77
CA VAL A 151 -4.11 22.64 4.67
C VAL A 151 -4.21 23.15 6.10
N ILE A 152 -5.02 22.46 6.89
CA ILE A 152 -5.08 22.64 8.34
C ILE A 152 -4.40 21.42 8.98
N PRO A 153 -3.50 21.61 9.95
CA PRO A 153 -2.87 20.49 10.64
C PRO A 153 -3.91 19.59 11.30
N ILE A 154 -3.62 18.29 11.36
CA ILE A 154 -4.32 17.39 12.27
C ILE A 154 -4.08 17.91 13.69
N GLU A 155 -5.15 18.21 14.41
CA GLU A 155 -5.06 19.01 15.63
C GLU A 155 -4.20 18.37 16.71
N THR A 156 -4.28 17.04 16.87
CA THR A 156 -3.44 16.27 17.81
C THR A 156 -1.94 16.42 17.53
N SER A 157 -1.54 16.73 16.29
CA SER A 157 -0.14 16.92 15.90
C SER A 157 0.45 18.28 16.30
N ILE A 158 -0.38 19.24 16.71
CA ILE A 158 0.04 20.59 17.13
C ILE A 158 -0.27 20.90 18.60
N GLN A 159 -0.86 19.97 19.36
CA GLN A 159 -1.25 20.19 20.77
C GLN A 159 -0.06 20.59 21.66
N GLY A 160 1.14 20.04 21.38
CA GLY A 160 2.37 20.37 22.10
C GLY A 160 3.10 21.64 21.61
N GLU A 161 2.63 22.29 20.53
CA GLU A 161 3.27 23.50 20.01
C GLU A 161 2.78 24.75 20.74
N THR A 162 3.68 25.39 21.46
CA THR A 162 3.41 26.61 22.25
C THR A 162 2.90 27.79 21.41
N ARG A 163 3.29 27.86 20.13
CA ARG A 163 2.85 28.91 19.19
C ARG A 163 1.61 28.51 18.40
N ARG A 164 0.86 27.47 18.78
CA ARG A 164 -0.37 27.11 18.08
C ARG A 164 -1.41 28.24 18.15
N ALA A 165 -2.26 28.32 17.13
CA ALA A 165 -3.33 29.30 17.08
C ALA A 165 -4.65 28.62 16.73
N SER A 166 -5.74 29.10 17.33
CA SER A 166 -7.06 28.46 17.19
C SER A 166 -7.56 28.37 15.75
N TYR A 167 -7.17 29.30 14.86
CA TYR A 167 -7.50 29.22 13.43
C TYR A 167 -6.75 28.14 12.65
N GLU A 168 -5.87 27.38 13.31
CA GLU A 168 -5.21 26.17 12.78
C GLU A 168 -5.80 24.89 13.41
N GLU A 169 -6.84 25.00 14.24
CA GLU A 169 -7.46 23.88 14.95
C GLU A 169 -8.81 23.54 14.32
N VAL A 170 -8.99 22.27 13.97
CA VAL A 170 -10.24 21.77 13.38
C VAL A 170 -11.40 21.96 14.37
N SER A 171 -11.15 21.72 15.66
CA SER A 171 -12.12 21.85 16.74
C SER A 171 -12.69 23.26 16.86
N LYS A 172 -11.90 24.32 16.59
CA LYS A 172 -12.42 25.69 16.55
C LYS A 172 -13.57 25.81 15.57
N TYR A 173 -13.35 25.34 14.34
CA TYR A 173 -14.33 25.46 13.27
C TYR A 173 -15.59 24.64 13.55
N LEU A 174 -15.44 23.47 14.17
CA LEU A 174 -16.58 22.65 14.58
C LEU A 174 -17.32 23.27 15.77
N ASN A 175 -16.64 23.86 16.75
CA ASN A 175 -17.28 24.41 17.94
C ASN A 175 -17.99 25.75 17.70
N GLN A 176 -17.51 26.58 16.76
CA GLN A 176 -18.14 27.87 16.44
C GLN A 176 -19.41 27.75 15.59
N ASN A 177 -19.72 26.55 15.08
CA ASN A 177 -20.89 26.30 14.24
C ASN A 177 -21.94 25.45 14.96
N THR A 178 -23.19 25.58 14.50
CA THR A 178 -24.36 24.86 15.03
C THR A 178 -25.06 24.01 13.97
N VAL A 179 -24.89 24.35 12.68
CA VAL A 179 -25.47 23.61 11.55
C VAL A 179 -24.34 22.93 10.78
N PHE A 180 -24.50 21.63 10.57
CA PHE A 180 -23.52 20.77 9.90
C PHE A 180 -24.20 19.88 8.87
N SER A 181 -23.53 19.69 7.75
CA SER A 181 -23.83 18.62 6.81
C SER A 181 -22.57 17.91 6.39
N VAL A 182 -22.72 16.70 5.88
CA VAL A 182 -21.62 15.99 5.22
C VAL A 182 -22.05 15.50 3.84
N SER A 183 -21.11 15.55 2.92
CA SER A 183 -21.23 15.03 1.57
C SER A 183 -19.97 14.25 1.17
N ASP A 184 -20.08 13.50 0.09
CA ASP A 184 -18.94 12.80 -0.50
C ASP A 184 -17.89 13.79 -0.99
N CYS A 185 -16.65 13.33 -1.10
CA CYS A 185 -15.59 14.14 -1.66
C CYS A 185 -15.81 14.39 -3.16
N SER A 186 -16.02 15.66 -3.53
CA SER A 186 -16.21 16.09 -4.92
C SER A 186 -15.03 15.72 -5.82
N CYS A 187 -13.79 15.87 -5.33
CA CYS A 187 -12.58 15.52 -6.09
C CYS A 187 -12.48 14.01 -6.37
N ARG A 188 -12.81 13.16 -5.38
CA ARG A 188 -12.80 11.70 -5.57
C ARG A 188 -13.96 11.24 -6.45
N THR A 189 -15.15 11.83 -6.26
CA THR A 189 -16.33 11.58 -7.10
C THR A 189 -16.05 11.91 -8.56
N SER A 190 -15.45 13.07 -8.82
CA SER A 190 -15.04 13.51 -10.16
C SER A 190 -14.02 12.55 -10.78
N ARG A 191 -12.95 12.20 -10.04
CA ARG A 191 -11.93 11.24 -10.51
C ARG A 191 -12.51 9.86 -10.78
N GLU A 192 -13.41 9.36 -9.93
CA GLU A 192 -14.11 8.10 -10.14
C GLU A 192 -14.94 8.11 -11.42
N ALA A 193 -15.74 9.16 -11.65
CA ALA A 193 -16.59 9.29 -12.83
C ALA A 193 -15.80 9.28 -14.15
N ILE A 194 -14.52 9.68 -14.11
CA ILE A 194 -13.61 9.66 -15.28
C ILE A 194 -12.71 8.42 -15.34
N GLY A 195 -12.87 7.45 -14.44
CA GLY A 195 -12.06 6.21 -14.42
C GLY A 195 -10.68 6.36 -13.78
N GLU A 196 -10.48 7.42 -13.01
CA GLU A 196 -9.23 7.76 -12.36
C GLU A 196 -9.31 7.79 -10.83
N GLY A 197 -10.23 7.05 -10.21
CA GLY A 197 -10.27 6.92 -8.76
C GLY A 197 -8.97 6.34 -8.17
N CYS A 198 -8.72 6.55 -6.88
CA CYS A 198 -7.48 6.11 -6.21
C CYS A 198 -7.69 5.03 -5.12
N GLY A 199 -8.91 4.54 -4.92
CA GLY A 199 -9.27 3.55 -3.91
C GLY A 199 -9.40 4.09 -2.48
N HIS A 200 -9.25 5.39 -2.23
CA HIS A 200 -9.50 5.94 -0.90
C HIS A 200 -10.99 6.24 -0.70
N LEU A 201 -11.51 5.99 0.50
CA LEU A 201 -12.87 6.29 0.96
C LEU A 201 -13.35 7.67 0.47
N LYS A 202 -14.47 7.75 -0.25
CA LYS A 202 -15.02 9.02 -0.76
C LYS A 202 -16.22 9.52 0.05
N GLU A 203 -16.92 8.60 0.68
CA GLU A 203 -18.20 8.77 1.34
C GLU A 203 -18.05 9.58 2.63
N ASP A 204 -18.92 10.57 2.82
CA ASP A 204 -18.96 11.39 4.04
C ASP A 204 -17.59 12.02 4.40
N MET A 205 -16.95 12.68 3.42
CA MET A 205 -15.58 13.22 3.56
C MET A 205 -15.50 14.75 3.52
N CYS A 206 -16.55 15.43 3.08
CA CYS A 206 -16.60 16.88 3.00
C CYS A 206 -17.68 17.40 3.95
N ILE A 207 -17.27 18.03 5.06
CA ILE A 207 -18.16 18.64 6.04
C ILE A 207 -18.42 20.08 5.63
N GLN A 208 -19.67 20.52 5.61
CA GLN A 208 -20.06 21.92 5.43
C GLN A 208 -20.53 22.49 6.75
N LEU A 209 -20.36 23.80 6.91
CA LEU A 209 -20.58 24.54 8.16
C LEU A 209 -21.52 25.73 7.92
N GLY A 210 -22.43 25.99 8.86
CA GLY A 210 -23.29 27.18 8.85
C GLY A 210 -24.17 27.28 7.59
N ASP A 211 -24.18 28.45 6.95
CA ASP A 211 -24.89 28.74 5.69
C ASP A 211 -24.66 27.65 4.62
N ALA A 212 -23.41 27.18 4.46
CA ALA A 212 -23.10 26.14 3.49
C ALA A 212 -23.74 24.79 3.85
N ALA A 213 -23.82 24.46 5.15
CA ALA A 213 -24.50 23.25 5.59
C ALA A 213 -26.00 23.31 5.32
N GLU A 214 -26.64 24.44 5.63
CA GLU A 214 -28.06 24.68 5.37
C GLU A 214 -28.37 24.50 3.87
N TYR A 215 -27.56 25.09 3.00
CA TYR A 215 -27.67 24.95 1.55
C TYR A 215 -27.55 23.48 1.09
N TYR A 216 -26.57 22.74 1.61
CA TYR A 216 -26.36 21.33 1.26
C TYR A 216 -27.51 20.43 1.73
N ILE A 217 -28.05 20.69 2.92
CA ILE A 217 -29.22 19.98 3.46
C ILE A 217 -30.44 20.25 2.59
N ARG A 218 -30.75 21.53 2.36
CA ARG A 218 -31.95 21.94 1.60
C ARG A 218 -31.96 21.37 0.19
N THR A 219 -30.80 21.35 -0.46
CA THR A 219 -30.69 20.85 -1.83
C THR A 219 -30.50 19.34 -1.93
N GLY A 220 -30.40 18.61 -0.80
CA GLY A 220 -30.21 17.16 -0.79
C GLY A 220 -28.82 16.68 -1.22
N ARG A 221 -27.83 17.59 -1.26
CA ARG A 221 -26.43 17.28 -1.62
C ARG A 221 -25.68 16.59 -0.49
N GLY A 222 -25.98 17.01 0.73
CA GLY A 222 -25.38 16.50 1.96
C GLY A 222 -26.46 16.15 2.96
N ARG A 223 -26.16 15.16 3.80
CA ARG A 223 -27.03 14.80 4.93
C ARG A 223 -26.68 15.67 6.13
N LYS A 224 -27.69 16.04 6.91
CA LYS A 224 -27.51 16.74 8.19
C LYS A 224 -26.79 15.81 9.17
N ILE A 225 -25.85 16.34 9.94
CA ILE A 225 -25.12 15.61 10.97
C ILE A 225 -25.09 16.42 12.27
N THR A 226 -24.75 15.76 13.37
CA THR A 226 -24.45 16.44 14.64
C THR A 226 -23.00 16.91 14.67
N ARG A 227 -22.66 17.72 15.68
CA ARG A 227 -21.27 18.13 15.91
C ARG A 227 -20.41 16.92 16.30
N GLU A 228 -20.95 16.03 17.13
CA GLU A 228 -20.28 14.82 17.61
C GLU A 228 -19.93 13.91 16.42
N GLU A 229 -20.87 13.71 15.50
CA GLU A 229 -20.64 12.96 14.28
C GLU A 229 -19.60 13.65 13.37
N ALA A 230 -19.56 14.99 13.33
CA ALA A 230 -18.52 15.71 12.60
C ALA A 230 -17.10 15.40 13.16
N PHE A 231 -16.95 15.33 14.49
CA PHE A 231 -15.70 14.91 15.12
C PHE A 231 -15.36 13.44 14.82
N GLU A 232 -16.35 12.55 14.81
CA GLU A 232 -16.15 11.14 14.43
C GLU A 232 -15.68 11.00 12.98
N ILE A 233 -16.24 11.78 12.05
CA ILE A 233 -15.80 11.81 10.64
C ILE A 233 -14.35 12.29 10.52
N ILE A 234 -13.96 13.34 11.25
CA ILE A 234 -12.58 13.84 11.30
C ILE A 234 -11.63 12.74 11.79
N LYS A 235 -11.97 12.09 12.91
CA LYS A 235 -11.17 11.00 13.47
C LYS A 235 -11.04 9.83 12.50
N ARG A 236 -12.16 9.40 11.90
CA ARG A 236 -12.19 8.34 10.89
C ARG A 236 -11.29 8.69 9.70
N ALA A 237 -11.33 9.93 9.23
CA ALA A 237 -10.48 10.39 8.14
C ALA A 237 -8.98 10.31 8.50
N GLU A 238 -8.61 10.74 9.71
CA GLU A 238 -7.23 10.67 10.21
C GLU A 238 -6.73 9.21 10.35
N GLU A 239 -7.57 8.32 10.86
CA GLU A 239 -7.28 6.88 10.98
C GLU A 239 -7.01 6.27 9.59
N ASN A 240 -7.78 6.69 8.58
CA ASN A 240 -7.62 6.35 7.16
C ASN A 240 -6.45 7.06 6.47
N GLY A 241 -5.64 7.83 7.19
CA GLY A 241 -4.46 8.52 6.65
C GLY A 241 -4.78 9.73 5.78
N LEU A 242 -6.00 10.26 5.88
CA LEU A 242 -6.39 11.50 5.22
C LEU A 242 -6.00 12.71 6.08
N MET A 243 -5.84 13.85 5.43
CA MET A 243 -5.53 15.12 6.09
C MET A 243 -6.51 16.21 5.72
N HIS A 244 -6.54 17.27 6.50
CA HIS A 244 -7.61 18.25 6.46
C HIS A 244 -7.25 19.47 5.59
N GLN A 245 -8.23 19.97 4.85
CA GLN A 245 -8.16 21.23 4.13
C GLN A 245 -9.43 22.04 4.33
N ILE A 246 -9.30 23.36 4.26
CA ILE A 246 -10.42 24.30 4.35
C ILE A 246 -10.39 25.26 3.15
N PRO A 247 -11.55 25.72 2.66
CA PRO A 247 -11.65 26.95 1.90
C PRO A 247 -11.04 28.11 2.70
N ASN A 248 -10.19 28.91 2.04
CA ASN A 248 -9.35 29.92 2.68
C ASN A 248 -9.73 31.35 2.25
N THR A 249 -10.98 31.53 1.79
CA THR A 249 -11.50 32.75 1.14
C THR A 249 -12.55 33.51 1.95
N ASP A 250 -12.87 33.02 3.16
CA ASP A 250 -13.90 33.60 4.05
C ASP A 250 -13.31 34.56 5.10
N GLY A 251 -11.99 34.75 5.07
CA GLY A 251 -11.26 35.61 5.99
C GLY A 251 -10.79 34.92 7.27
N PRO A 252 -9.98 35.62 8.09
CA PRO A 252 -9.30 35.06 9.26
C PRO A 252 -10.22 34.31 10.22
N GLY A 253 -9.92 33.04 10.47
CA GLY A 253 -10.64 32.22 11.46
C GLY A 253 -12.04 31.75 11.05
N ASN A 254 -12.46 32.03 9.81
CA ASN A 254 -13.73 31.58 9.25
C ASN A 254 -13.48 30.60 8.12
N THR A 255 -14.37 29.61 7.99
CA THR A 255 -14.46 28.74 6.83
C THR A 255 -15.85 28.14 6.75
N HIS A 256 -16.33 27.86 5.55
CA HIS A 256 -17.62 27.23 5.31
C HIS A 256 -17.56 25.71 5.10
N ALA A 257 -16.36 25.10 5.03
CA ALA A 257 -16.21 23.66 4.85
C ALA A 257 -14.89 23.10 5.38
N ILE A 258 -14.88 21.80 5.67
CA ILE A 258 -13.69 21.01 5.99
C ILE A 258 -13.66 19.79 5.07
N CYS A 259 -12.57 19.64 4.32
CA CYS A 259 -12.36 18.55 3.37
C CYS A 259 -11.29 17.58 3.88
N ASN A 260 -11.62 16.30 3.94
CA ASN A 260 -10.73 15.22 4.34
C ASN A 260 -10.04 14.62 3.10
N CYS A 261 -8.82 15.04 2.81
CA CYS A 261 -8.18 14.91 1.50
C CYS A 261 -7.03 13.89 1.47
N CYS A 262 -6.89 13.21 0.32
CA CYS A 262 -5.73 12.37 -0.03
C CYS A 262 -4.87 13.07 -1.10
N GLY A 263 -3.56 12.77 -1.11
CA GLY A 263 -2.63 13.28 -2.11
C GLY A 263 -2.90 12.79 -3.55
N CYS A 264 -3.65 11.70 -3.69
CA CYS A 264 -3.83 10.98 -4.94
C CYS A 264 -4.98 11.51 -5.82
N SER A 265 -6.00 12.12 -5.23
CA SER A 265 -7.21 12.59 -5.94
C SER A 265 -7.55 14.05 -5.70
N CYS A 266 -7.09 14.66 -4.59
CA CYS A 266 -7.45 16.04 -4.27
C CYS A 266 -6.89 17.03 -5.31
N TYR A 267 -7.76 17.78 -5.98
CA TYR A 267 -7.35 18.78 -6.97
C TYR A 267 -6.57 19.95 -6.36
N SER A 268 -6.80 20.26 -5.07
CA SER A 268 -5.99 21.24 -4.34
C SER A 268 -4.56 20.72 -4.10
N LEU A 269 -4.40 19.52 -3.55
CA LEU A 269 -3.06 18.93 -3.29
C LEU A 269 -2.26 18.65 -4.57
N ARG A 270 -2.92 18.41 -5.70
CA ARG A 270 -2.26 18.35 -7.01
C ARG A 270 -1.39 19.59 -7.28
N ASN A 271 -1.77 20.78 -6.77
CA ASN A 271 -0.93 21.98 -6.89
C ASN A 271 0.45 21.77 -6.27
N ALA A 272 0.54 21.14 -5.10
CA ALA A 272 1.80 20.85 -4.44
C ALA A 272 2.58 19.74 -5.16
N SER A 273 1.93 18.64 -5.53
CA SER A 273 2.63 17.46 -6.05
C SER A 273 2.99 17.56 -7.54
N MET A 274 2.07 18.03 -8.39
CA MET A 274 2.27 18.12 -9.84
C MET A 274 2.97 19.41 -10.25
N PHE A 275 2.54 20.55 -9.71
CA PHE A 275 3.04 21.86 -10.13
C PHE A 275 4.08 22.46 -9.18
N LEU A 276 4.44 21.74 -8.10
CA LEU A 276 5.35 22.22 -7.05
C LEU A 276 4.91 23.55 -6.40
N ASN A 277 3.62 23.89 -6.46
CA ASN A 277 3.05 25.12 -5.94
C ASN A 277 2.57 24.97 -4.48
N VAL A 278 3.47 24.53 -3.61
CA VAL A 278 3.19 24.14 -2.23
C VAL A 278 2.75 25.34 -1.36
N ASP A 279 3.32 26.51 -1.62
CA ASP A 279 3.02 27.76 -0.88
C ASP A 279 1.56 28.19 -0.98
N MET A 280 0.88 27.81 -2.06
CA MET A 280 -0.53 28.14 -2.26
C MET A 280 -1.43 27.48 -1.22
N ILE A 281 -1.05 26.29 -0.72
CA ILE A 281 -1.95 25.45 0.08
C ILE A 281 -1.39 25.06 1.45
N ARG A 282 -0.09 25.24 1.72
CA ARG A 282 0.51 24.78 2.99
C ARG A 282 -0.06 25.49 4.22
N SER A 283 0.01 24.81 5.37
CA SER A 283 -0.25 25.39 6.68
C SER A 283 0.92 26.26 7.15
N ASN A 284 0.82 26.78 8.38
CA ASN A 284 1.90 27.50 9.04
C ASN A 284 3.01 26.59 9.60
N TYR A 285 2.86 25.27 9.47
CA TYR A 285 3.72 24.30 10.11
C TYR A 285 4.60 23.53 9.12
N VAL A 286 5.71 23.02 9.61
CA VAL A 286 6.56 22.05 8.92
C VAL A 286 6.89 20.92 9.87
N SER A 287 7.03 19.71 9.37
CA SER A 287 7.49 18.58 10.18
C SER A 287 8.96 18.75 10.55
N GLN A 288 9.35 18.51 11.79
CA GLN A 288 10.74 18.41 12.21
C GLN A 288 11.02 16.95 12.57
N ILE A 289 12.18 16.42 12.16
CA ILE A 289 12.57 15.04 12.43
C ILE A 289 13.73 15.06 13.42
N ASP A 290 13.57 14.34 14.52
CA ASP A 290 14.64 13.98 15.45
C ASP A 290 15.26 12.66 14.95
N THR A 291 16.45 12.75 14.37
CA THR A 291 17.17 11.61 13.81
C THR A 291 17.62 10.63 14.89
N GLU A 292 17.74 11.07 16.14
CA GLU A 292 18.14 10.19 17.24
C GLU A 292 17.03 9.26 17.67
N LYS A 293 15.78 9.76 17.66
CA LYS A 293 14.59 8.95 17.94
C LYS A 293 14.07 8.17 16.74
N CYS A 294 14.38 8.62 15.53
CA CYS A 294 13.86 8.00 14.31
C CYS A 294 14.47 6.61 14.09
N VAL A 295 13.61 5.64 13.79
CA VAL A 295 14.00 4.24 13.49
C VAL A 295 13.61 3.82 12.08
N ALA A 296 13.33 4.78 11.19
CA ALA A 296 13.00 4.52 9.78
C ALA A 296 11.95 3.41 9.54
N CYS A 297 10.93 3.29 10.41
CA CYS A 297 9.87 2.29 10.21
C CYS A 297 9.11 2.51 8.88
N GLY A 298 8.91 3.76 8.48
CA GLY A 298 8.31 4.14 7.20
C GLY A 298 6.83 4.49 7.25
N GLU A 299 6.16 4.35 8.40
CA GLU A 299 4.73 4.70 8.55
C GLU A 299 4.45 6.17 8.17
N CYS A 300 5.33 7.08 8.59
CA CYS A 300 5.25 8.50 8.27
C CYS A 300 5.49 8.78 6.77
N ALA A 301 6.37 8.00 6.14
CA ALA A 301 6.64 8.10 4.72
C ALA A 301 5.45 7.57 3.93
N ALA A 302 4.80 6.47 4.34
CA ALA A 302 3.62 5.91 3.68
C ALA A 302 2.42 6.86 3.67
N VAL A 303 2.14 7.55 4.78
CA VAL A 303 0.98 8.47 4.91
C VAL A 303 1.22 9.87 4.31
N CYS A 304 2.47 10.20 3.91
CA CYS A 304 2.78 11.54 3.43
C CYS A 304 2.05 11.87 2.10
N PRO A 305 1.18 12.90 2.05
CA PRO A 305 0.34 13.18 0.87
C PRO A 305 1.11 13.81 -0.30
N THR A 306 2.24 14.47 -0.04
CA THR A 306 3.04 15.20 -1.04
C THR A 306 4.40 14.58 -1.30
N ASN A 307 4.65 13.35 -0.78
CA ASN A 307 5.93 12.65 -0.85
C ASN A 307 7.13 13.49 -0.32
N ALA A 308 6.85 14.36 0.66
CA ALA A 308 7.84 15.15 1.37
C ALA A 308 8.73 14.30 2.28
N LEU A 309 8.19 13.24 2.89
CA LEU A 309 8.97 12.31 3.72
C LEU A 309 9.37 11.08 2.92
N LYS A 310 10.62 10.64 3.10
CA LYS A 310 11.20 9.43 2.52
C LYS A 310 12.13 8.77 3.53
N LEU A 311 12.33 7.47 3.45
CA LEU A 311 13.35 6.79 4.25
C LEU A 311 14.74 7.11 3.72
N GLY A 312 15.71 7.26 4.62
CA GLY A 312 17.11 7.43 4.31
C GLY A 312 18.00 6.63 5.28
N GLN A 313 19.30 6.89 5.20
CA GLN A 313 20.29 6.31 6.10
C GLN A 313 20.58 7.23 7.29
N LYS A 314 21.00 6.64 8.41
CA LYS A 314 21.43 7.32 9.64
C LYS A 314 22.92 7.15 9.94
N LEU A 315 23.51 6.03 9.52
CA LEU A 315 24.90 5.69 9.85
C LEU A 315 25.90 6.66 9.19
N CYS A 316 27.01 6.89 9.91
CA CYS A 316 28.15 7.67 9.44
C CYS A 316 28.76 7.04 8.18
N THR A 317 29.25 7.87 7.26
CA THR A 317 29.89 7.44 6.02
C THR A 317 31.36 7.83 5.96
N LYS A 318 32.17 7.06 5.22
CA LYS A 318 33.56 7.37 4.87
C LYS A 318 33.64 8.62 3.99
N THR A 319 32.77 8.66 2.97
CA THR A 319 32.60 9.82 2.09
C THR A 319 31.31 10.55 2.45
N PRO A 320 31.35 11.86 2.78
CA PRO A 320 30.15 12.62 3.14
C PRO A 320 29.10 12.58 2.03
N ILE A 321 27.85 12.33 2.41
CA ILE A 321 26.72 12.41 1.50
C ILE A 321 26.46 13.87 1.15
N VAL A 322 26.50 14.19 -0.14
CA VAL A 322 26.16 15.52 -0.64
C VAL A 322 24.66 15.55 -0.90
N GLU A 323 23.92 16.31 -0.10
CA GLU A 323 22.51 16.56 -0.38
C GLU A 323 22.35 17.56 -1.54
N GLU A 324 21.72 17.11 -2.62
CA GLU A 324 21.33 18.02 -3.70
C GLU A 324 20.22 18.96 -3.24
N LYS A 325 20.60 20.22 -2.99
CA LYS A 325 19.62 21.26 -2.66
C LYS A 325 18.89 21.70 -3.92
N ARG A 326 17.57 21.60 -3.90
CA ARG A 326 16.71 22.19 -4.93
C ARG A 326 17.01 23.68 -5.04
N VAL A 327 17.46 24.11 -6.21
CA VAL A 327 17.73 25.53 -6.50
C VAL A 327 16.56 26.19 -7.24
N ASP A 328 15.85 25.41 -8.05
CA ASP A 328 14.74 25.87 -8.88
C ASP A 328 13.41 25.71 -8.15
N PHE A 329 12.72 26.83 -7.96
CA PHE A 329 11.39 26.89 -7.37
C PHE A 329 10.45 27.70 -8.27
N PRO A 330 9.14 27.45 -8.21
CA PRO A 330 8.16 28.31 -8.89
C PRO A 330 8.33 29.78 -8.51
N SER A 331 8.74 30.08 -7.28
CA SER A 331 8.88 31.45 -6.76
C SER A 331 10.12 32.22 -7.27
N ASN A 332 11.07 31.55 -7.94
CA ASN A 332 12.34 32.15 -8.37
C ASN A 332 12.78 31.79 -9.81
N THR A 333 12.00 30.98 -10.53
CA THR A 333 12.26 30.63 -11.94
C THR A 333 10.99 30.68 -12.78
N GLU A 334 11.17 30.75 -14.10
CA GLU A 334 10.07 30.43 -15.02
C GLU A 334 9.69 28.96 -14.83
N TRP A 335 8.38 28.71 -14.79
CA TRP A 335 7.80 27.45 -14.36
C TRP A 335 6.88 26.89 -15.45
N SER A 336 7.50 26.25 -16.44
CA SER A 336 6.88 25.63 -17.60
C SER A 336 6.70 24.12 -17.43
N GLU A 337 6.07 23.47 -18.42
CA GLU A 337 5.67 22.05 -18.39
C GLU A 337 6.83 21.08 -18.11
N ASP A 338 8.05 21.41 -18.53
CA ASP A 338 9.28 20.64 -18.26
C ASP A 338 9.63 20.52 -16.78
N LYS A 339 9.05 21.37 -15.92
CA LYS A 339 9.27 21.38 -14.47
C LYS A 339 8.12 20.77 -13.68
N TRP A 340 7.10 20.26 -14.35
CA TRP A 340 5.95 19.65 -13.70
C TRP A 340 6.19 18.17 -13.47
N ASN A 341 5.60 17.64 -12.39
CA ASN A 341 5.53 16.22 -12.12
C ASN A 341 4.16 15.68 -12.56
N THR A 342 3.98 15.47 -13.87
CA THR A 342 2.73 14.91 -14.42
C THR A 342 2.39 13.53 -13.87
N ASP A 343 3.41 12.75 -13.53
CA ASP A 343 3.31 11.36 -13.04
C ASP A 343 3.25 11.25 -11.50
N TYR A 344 2.93 12.34 -10.79
CA TYR A 344 2.92 12.40 -9.31
C TYR A 344 2.08 11.30 -8.63
N ARG A 345 1.18 10.66 -9.37
CA ARG A 345 0.28 9.60 -8.89
C ARG A 345 0.88 8.20 -9.03
N THR A 346 2.00 8.04 -9.73
CA THR A 346 2.62 6.74 -10.03
C THR A 346 4.12 6.72 -9.76
N ASN A 347 4.77 7.87 -9.56
CA ASN A 347 6.22 7.99 -9.36
C ASN A 347 6.66 8.30 -7.92
N ARG A 348 5.79 8.01 -6.94
CA ARG A 348 6.12 8.13 -5.51
C ARG A 348 7.42 7.37 -5.20
N LYS A 349 8.35 8.02 -4.48
CA LYS A 349 9.58 7.39 -3.98
C LYS A 349 9.48 7.13 -2.47
N ASN A 350 9.82 5.92 -2.03
CA ASN A 350 9.81 5.58 -0.60
C ASN A 350 11.15 5.84 0.09
N VAL A 351 12.23 5.85 -0.69
CA VAL A 351 13.61 5.98 -0.19
C VAL A 351 14.32 7.10 -0.95
N VAL A 352 15.22 7.81 -0.28
CA VAL A 352 16.17 8.73 -0.95
C VAL A 352 17.24 7.94 -1.70
N GLU A 353 18.02 8.61 -2.54
CA GLU A 353 18.99 7.94 -3.42
C GLU A 353 20.05 7.14 -2.64
N THR A 354 20.45 7.61 -1.46
CA THR A 354 21.44 6.95 -0.60
C THR A 354 20.94 5.66 0.05
N GLY A 355 19.66 5.31 -0.10
CA GLY A 355 19.10 4.06 0.42
C GLY A 355 18.66 4.14 1.89
N THR A 356 18.20 3.01 2.41
CA THR A 356 17.77 2.86 3.81
C THR A 356 18.17 1.50 4.38
N SER A 357 17.64 1.14 5.56
CA SER A 357 17.99 -0.07 6.29
C SER A 357 17.87 -1.34 5.42
N PRO A 358 18.95 -2.13 5.27
CA PRO A 358 18.93 -3.36 4.46
C PRO A 358 17.89 -4.38 4.93
N CYS A 359 17.64 -4.48 6.24
CA CYS A 359 16.66 -5.41 6.79
C CYS A 359 15.22 -5.18 6.32
N LYS A 360 14.81 -3.92 6.06
CA LYS A 360 13.50 -3.60 5.48
C LYS A 360 13.48 -3.82 3.97
N THR A 361 14.59 -3.54 3.28
CA THR A 361 14.66 -3.63 1.82
C THR A 361 14.67 -5.09 1.36
N GLU A 362 15.37 -5.96 2.09
CA GLU A 362 15.48 -7.39 1.77
C GLU A 362 14.30 -8.24 2.25
N CYS A 363 13.49 -7.71 3.18
CA CYS A 363 12.25 -8.37 3.56
C CYS A 363 11.22 -8.21 2.42
N PRO A 364 10.72 -9.30 1.81
CA PRO A 364 9.77 -9.19 0.69
C PRO A 364 8.46 -8.46 1.04
N ALA A 365 8.04 -8.51 2.32
CA ALA A 365 6.89 -7.77 2.82
C ALA A 365 7.25 -6.35 3.31
N HIS A 366 8.52 -5.97 3.31
CA HIS A 366 9.03 -4.67 3.79
C HIS A 366 8.59 -4.31 5.20
N ILE A 367 8.54 -5.32 6.09
CA ILE A 367 8.18 -5.14 7.50
C ILE A 367 9.10 -4.10 8.15
N SER A 368 8.54 -3.30 9.04
CA SER A 368 9.23 -2.25 9.80
C SER A 368 10.18 -2.82 10.87
N VAL A 369 11.24 -3.53 10.47
CA VAL A 369 12.17 -4.29 11.33
C VAL A 369 12.74 -3.45 12.47
N GLN A 370 13.38 -2.34 12.13
CA GLN A 370 13.95 -1.44 13.13
C GLN A 370 12.88 -0.87 14.08
N GLY A 371 11.65 -0.69 13.59
CA GLY A 371 10.53 -0.21 14.37
C GLY A 371 10.11 -1.20 15.46
N TYR A 372 9.87 -2.46 15.11
CA TYR A 372 9.45 -3.45 16.11
C TYR A 372 10.58 -3.85 17.05
N ILE A 373 11.85 -3.84 16.59
CA ILE A 373 13.01 -4.05 17.46
C ILE A 373 13.09 -2.94 18.51
N LYS A 374 12.89 -1.67 18.11
CA LYS A 374 12.90 -0.55 19.05
C LYS A 374 11.75 -0.61 20.05
N LEU A 375 10.55 -1.02 19.62
CA LEU A 375 9.41 -1.21 20.52
C LEU A 375 9.68 -2.37 21.50
N ALA A 376 10.27 -3.47 21.02
CA ALA A 376 10.65 -4.61 21.86
C ALA A 376 11.73 -4.24 22.89
N SER A 377 12.71 -3.41 22.52
CA SER A 377 13.73 -2.89 23.45
C SER A 377 13.12 -2.06 24.59
N GLN A 378 11.89 -1.56 24.41
CA GLN A 378 11.14 -0.76 25.39
C GLN A 378 10.08 -1.58 26.13
N GLY A 379 10.01 -2.90 25.93
CA GLY A 379 8.95 -3.76 26.50
C GLY A 379 7.57 -3.55 25.88
N ARG A 380 7.45 -2.78 24.78
CA ARG A 380 6.18 -2.44 24.11
C ARG A 380 5.77 -3.51 23.11
N TYR A 381 5.67 -4.76 23.56
CA TYR A 381 5.50 -5.93 22.68
C TYR A 381 4.18 -5.95 21.90
N LYS A 382 3.08 -5.48 22.49
CA LYS A 382 1.79 -5.39 21.80
C LYS A 382 1.83 -4.41 20.62
N GLU A 383 2.46 -3.25 20.81
CA GLU A 383 2.62 -2.26 19.74
C GLU A 383 3.60 -2.72 18.66
N ALA A 384 4.62 -3.50 19.06
CA ALA A 384 5.56 -4.15 18.14
C ALA A 384 4.83 -5.17 17.26
N LEU A 385 3.96 -5.99 17.86
CA LEU A 385 3.14 -6.96 17.15
C LEU A 385 2.17 -6.29 16.18
N GLU A 386 1.46 -5.24 16.63
CA GLU A 386 0.61 -4.43 15.75
C GLU A 386 1.39 -3.90 14.54
N LEU A 387 2.59 -3.34 14.76
CA LEU A 387 3.42 -2.80 13.68
C LEU A 387 3.87 -3.89 12.70
N ILE A 388 4.12 -5.12 13.15
CA ILE A 388 4.42 -6.25 12.25
C ILE A 388 3.18 -6.60 11.41
N LYS A 389 1.99 -6.66 12.02
CA LYS A 389 0.73 -7.01 11.35
C LYS A 389 0.25 -5.99 10.32
N HIS A 390 0.85 -4.80 10.26
CA HIS A 390 0.64 -3.89 9.14
C HIS A 390 1.05 -4.52 7.81
N GLU A 391 2.12 -5.31 7.77
CA GLU A 391 2.65 -5.94 6.55
C GLU A 391 2.60 -7.47 6.55
N ASN A 392 2.56 -8.12 7.72
CA ASN A 392 2.56 -9.58 7.83
C ASN A 392 1.50 -10.08 8.83
N PRO A 393 0.41 -10.74 8.37
CA PRO A 393 -0.60 -11.34 9.23
C PRO A 393 -0.17 -12.65 9.92
N PHE A 394 0.98 -13.22 9.54
CA PHE A 394 1.50 -14.48 10.09
C PHE A 394 2.91 -14.32 10.74
N PRO A 395 3.09 -13.40 11.71
CA PRO A 395 4.38 -13.19 12.37
C PRO A 395 4.90 -14.42 13.13
N ALA A 396 4.04 -15.23 13.76
CA ALA A 396 4.44 -16.40 14.56
C ALA A 396 4.91 -17.56 13.69
N VAL A 397 4.24 -17.79 12.55
CA VAL A 397 4.73 -18.70 11.50
C VAL A 397 6.06 -18.20 10.95
N CYS A 398 6.13 -16.94 10.52
CA CYS A 398 7.36 -16.39 9.96
C CYS A 398 8.52 -16.36 10.96
N GLY A 399 8.28 -16.30 12.28
CA GLY A 399 9.33 -16.40 13.29
C GLY A 399 9.99 -17.78 13.42
N ARG A 400 9.46 -18.80 12.71
CA ARG A 400 9.94 -20.19 12.78
C ARG A 400 10.53 -20.70 11.47
N ILE A 401 10.08 -20.16 10.34
CA ILE A 401 10.39 -20.68 8.99
C ILE A 401 10.94 -19.63 8.01
N CYS A 402 11.11 -18.37 8.44
CA CYS A 402 11.59 -17.32 7.55
C CYS A 402 13.04 -17.60 7.11
N PRO A 403 13.42 -17.33 5.85
CA PRO A 403 14.80 -17.49 5.37
C PRO A 403 15.77 -16.40 5.88
N ARG A 404 15.30 -15.51 6.78
CA ARG A 404 16.10 -14.49 7.47
C ARG A 404 16.97 -13.60 6.57
N LYS A 405 16.52 -13.29 5.34
CA LYS A 405 17.22 -12.34 4.44
C LYS A 405 17.54 -10.99 5.09
N CYS A 406 16.67 -10.54 6.00
CA CYS A 406 16.89 -9.36 6.82
C CYS A 406 18.11 -9.46 7.76
N GLU A 407 18.42 -10.65 8.27
CA GLU A 407 19.63 -10.93 9.04
C GLU A 407 20.84 -11.08 8.12
N SER A 408 20.71 -11.80 7.01
CA SER A 408 21.80 -11.97 6.03
C SER A 408 22.34 -10.63 5.52
N ALA A 409 21.47 -9.64 5.31
CA ALA A 409 21.86 -8.30 4.88
C ALA A 409 22.12 -7.32 6.02
N CYS A 410 21.99 -7.74 7.29
CA CYS A 410 22.13 -6.87 8.43
C CYS A 410 23.52 -6.21 8.45
N THR A 411 23.56 -4.89 8.55
CA THR A 411 24.82 -4.12 8.61
C THR A 411 25.69 -4.51 9.82
N ARG A 412 25.10 -4.99 10.92
CA ARG A 412 25.84 -5.47 12.09
C ARG A 412 26.76 -6.66 11.75
N GLY A 413 26.41 -7.48 10.76
CA GLY A 413 27.23 -8.60 10.31
C GLY A 413 28.57 -8.21 9.68
N ASP A 414 28.80 -6.93 9.37
CA ASP A 414 30.12 -6.45 8.92
C ASP A 414 31.04 -6.08 10.10
N ILE A 415 30.52 -6.15 11.33
CA ILE A 415 31.24 -5.86 12.58
C ILE A 415 31.47 -7.18 13.33
N ASP A 416 30.40 -7.88 13.63
CA ASP A 416 30.40 -9.17 14.32
C ASP A 416 29.36 -10.15 13.72
N GLU A 417 28.30 -10.50 14.45
CA GLU A 417 27.21 -11.36 13.98
C GLU A 417 25.94 -10.51 13.74
N PRO A 418 25.09 -10.83 12.75
CA PRO A 418 23.81 -10.16 12.56
C PRO A 418 22.94 -10.11 13.82
N VAL A 419 22.03 -9.13 13.90
CA VAL A 419 20.98 -9.13 14.92
C VAL A 419 20.08 -10.36 14.71
N ALA A 420 19.70 -11.06 15.77
CA ALA A 420 18.73 -12.17 15.74
C ALA A 420 17.29 -11.66 15.57
N ILE A 421 17.04 -11.03 14.42
CA ILE A 421 15.78 -10.37 14.05
C ILE A 421 14.60 -11.35 14.11
N ASP A 422 14.78 -12.57 13.63
CA ASP A 422 13.76 -13.60 13.57
C ASP A 422 13.38 -14.12 14.96
N GLU A 423 14.36 -14.27 15.87
CA GLU A 423 14.12 -14.66 17.26
C GLU A 423 13.38 -13.56 18.04
N ILE A 424 13.73 -12.28 17.80
CA ILE A 424 12.97 -11.14 18.33
C ILE A 424 11.52 -11.17 17.83
N LYS A 425 11.33 -11.42 16.52
CA LYS A 425 9.99 -11.52 15.93
C LYS A 425 9.21 -12.70 16.50
N LYS A 426 9.84 -13.87 16.65
CA LYS A 426 9.25 -15.08 17.27
C LYS A 426 8.75 -14.74 18.67
N PHE A 427 9.59 -14.16 19.53
CA PHE A 427 9.22 -13.72 20.87
C PHE A 427 8.02 -12.76 20.90
N ILE A 428 8.02 -11.73 20.05
CA ILE A 428 6.91 -10.78 19.97
C ILE A 428 5.62 -11.49 19.55
N ALA A 429 5.72 -12.42 18.59
CA ALA A 429 4.59 -13.11 18.00
C ALA A 429 4.00 -14.23 18.87
N GLU A 430 4.71 -14.71 19.89
CA GLU A 430 4.16 -15.68 20.86
C GLU A 430 2.87 -15.15 21.53
N GLN A 431 2.70 -13.82 21.62
CA GLN A 431 1.46 -13.22 22.10
C GLN A 431 0.22 -13.64 21.30
N ASP A 432 0.34 -13.96 20.00
CA ASP A 432 -0.78 -14.42 19.17
C ASP A 432 -1.24 -15.85 19.48
N LEU A 433 -0.35 -16.66 20.07
CA LEU A 433 -0.66 -18.03 20.43
C LEU A 433 -1.63 -18.12 21.60
N ASN A 434 -1.70 -17.08 22.43
CA ASN A 434 -2.62 -16.99 23.56
C ASN A 434 -3.81 -16.07 23.23
N MET A 435 -5.04 -16.59 23.39
CA MET A 435 -6.28 -15.86 23.17
C MET A 435 -6.41 -14.57 23.98
N ASP A 436 -5.85 -14.52 25.19
CA ASP A 436 -5.98 -13.36 26.07
C ASP A 436 -5.04 -12.21 25.66
N THR A 437 -3.96 -12.52 24.94
CA THR A 437 -2.91 -11.56 24.58
C THR A 437 -2.81 -11.28 23.08
N ARG A 438 -3.47 -12.07 22.23
CA ARG A 438 -3.38 -11.92 20.77
C ARG A 438 -3.85 -10.55 20.31
N TYR A 439 -3.26 -10.08 19.21
CA TYR A 439 -3.66 -8.81 18.60
C TYR A 439 -4.62 -9.04 17.44
N VAL A 440 -5.89 -8.70 17.63
CA VAL A 440 -6.91 -8.69 16.58
C VAL A 440 -7.13 -7.25 16.12
N PRO A 441 -6.81 -6.91 14.86
CA PRO A 441 -7.05 -5.57 14.35
C PRO A 441 -8.54 -5.23 14.28
N LYS A 442 -8.88 -3.93 14.34
CA LYS A 442 -10.26 -3.47 14.18
C LYS A 442 -10.65 -3.36 12.71
N LEU A 443 -11.85 -3.82 12.38
CA LEU A 443 -12.46 -3.62 11.06
C LEU A 443 -12.58 -2.14 10.72
N ARG A 444 -12.32 -1.78 9.46
CA ARG A 444 -12.29 -0.38 9.00
C ARG A 444 -13.63 0.11 8.46
N HIS A 445 -14.28 -0.70 7.63
CA HIS A 445 -15.52 -0.36 6.94
C HIS A 445 -16.47 -1.56 6.90
N GLU A 446 -17.65 -1.34 6.30
CA GLU A 446 -18.63 -2.39 6.02
C GLU A 446 -19.05 -2.26 4.54
N TYR A 447 -18.37 -2.98 3.65
CA TYR A 447 -18.70 -2.94 2.22
C TYR A 447 -19.77 -3.95 1.82
N GLY A 448 -19.86 -5.09 2.54
CA GLY A 448 -20.85 -6.14 2.29
C GLY A 448 -20.67 -6.94 0.98
N LYS A 449 -19.75 -6.54 0.11
CA LYS A 449 -19.40 -7.22 -1.15
C LYS A 449 -18.73 -8.58 -0.89
N LYS A 450 -19.09 -9.58 -1.68
CA LYS A 450 -18.57 -10.96 -1.54
C LYS A 450 -17.32 -11.19 -2.38
N ILE A 451 -16.25 -11.69 -1.76
CA ILE A 451 -14.97 -12.01 -2.42
C ILE A 451 -14.63 -13.49 -2.19
N ALA A 452 -14.24 -14.18 -3.26
CA ALA A 452 -13.83 -15.58 -3.20
C ALA A 452 -12.29 -15.69 -3.31
N ILE A 453 -11.68 -16.41 -2.37
CA ILE A 453 -10.26 -16.73 -2.38
C ILE A 453 -10.12 -18.23 -2.61
N ILE A 454 -9.35 -18.64 -3.61
CA ILE A 454 -9.18 -20.04 -3.98
C ILE A 454 -7.79 -20.51 -3.54
N GLY A 455 -7.75 -21.33 -2.49
CA GLY A 455 -6.54 -21.80 -1.81
C GLY A 455 -6.32 -21.12 -0.45
N ALA A 456 -6.13 -21.93 0.60
CA ALA A 456 -5.90 -21.48 1.98
C ALA A 456 -4.41 -21.51 2.37
N GLY A 457 -3.50 -21.28 1.42
CA GLY A 457 -2.07 -21.08 1.68
C GLY A 457 -1.74 -19.63 2.12
N PRO A 458 -0.46 -19.31 2.40
CA PRO A 458 -0.04 -17.99 2.90
C PRO A 458 -0.55 -16.81 2.07
N SER A 459 -0.52 -16.93 0.74
CA SER A 459 -0.98 -15.87 -0.16
C SER A 459 -2.49 -15.65 -0.09
N GLY A 460 -3.28 -16.74 -0.13
CA GLY A 460 -4.74 -16.66 -0.03
C GLY A 460 -5.20 -16.15 1.33
N LEU A 461 -4.62 -16.68 2.41
CA LEU A 461 -4.94 -16.23 3.77
C LEU A 461 -4.52 -14.78 4.01
N SER A 462 -3.37 -14.34 3.50
CA SER A 462 -2.96 -12.93 3.57
C SER A 462 -3.94 -12.02 2.83
N CYS A 463 -4.36 -12.39 1.61
CA CYS A 463 -5.37 -11.63 0.86
C CYS A 463 -6.70 -11.56 1.63
N ALA A 464 -7.14 -12.70 2.19
CA ALA A 464 -8.36 -12.77 3.00
C ALA A 464 -8.30 -11.88 4.25
N PHE A 465 -7.16 -11.89 4.96
CA PHE A 465 -6.95 -11.05 6.14
C PHE A 465 -7.13 -9.57 5.85
N TYR A 466 -6.47 -9.04 4.80
CA TYR A 466 -6.55 -7.61 4.49
C TYR A 466 -7.90 -7.18 3.92
N LEU A 467 -8.58 -8.06 3.14
CA LEU A 467 -9.94 -7.79 2.68
C LEU A 467 -10.95 -7.85 3.83
N ALA A 468 -10.84 -8.81 4.74
CA ALA A 468 -11.69 -8.86 5.92
C ALA A 468 -11.50 -7.60 6.79
N LEU A 469 -10.25 -7.20 7.02
CA LEU A 469 -9.91 -5.97 7.76
C LEU A 469 -10.55 -4.71 7.14
N ASP A 470 -10.58 -4.62 5.82
CA ASP A 470 -11.20 -3.50 5.12
C ASP A 470 -12.74 -3.53 5.18
N GLY A 471 -13.38 -4.68 5.45
CA GLY A 471 -14.84 -4.80 5.61
C GLY A 471 -15.57 -5.62 4.54
N TYR A 472 -14.88 -6.49 3.83
CA TYR A 472 -15.46 -7.37 2.81
C TYR A 472 -15.97 -8.69 3.40
N LYS A 473 -16.98 -9.30 2.75
CA LYS A 473 -17.41 -10.67 3.07
C LYS A 473 -16.53 -11.65 2.30
N VAL A 474 -15.54 -12.23 2.97
CA VAL A 474 -14.54 -13.09 2.33
C VAL A 474 -14.83 -14.56 2.61
N THR A 475 -14.86 -15.38 1.56
CA THR A 475 -14.90 -16.85 1.66
C THR A 475 -13.64 -17.44 1.04
N VAL A 476 -12.93 -18.27 1.79
CA VAL A 476 -11.76 -19.03 1.33
C VAL A 476 -12.18 -20.47 1.02
N PHE A 477 -11.99 -20.90 -0.21
CA PHE A 477 -12.24 -22.26 -0.67
C PHE A 477 -10.95 -23.05 -0.68
N GLU A 478 -10.91 -24.18 0.03
CA GLU A 478 -9.74 -25.04 0.19
C GLU A 478 -10.08 -26.47 -0.22
N LYS A 479 -9.27 -27.04 -1.11
CA LYS A 479 -9.42 -28.41 -1.60
C LYS A 479 -9.23 -29.44 -0.49
N GLN A 480 -8.30 -29.18 0.42
CA GLN A 480 -7.94 -30.09 1.51
C GLN A 480 -8.85 -29.92 2.73
N LYS A 481 -8.76 -30.86 3.68
CA LYS A 481 -9.50 -30.80 4.95
C LYS A 481 -8.90 -29.80 5.94
N LEU A 482 -7.61 -29.50 5.80
CA LEU A 482 -6.86 -28.59 6.67
C LEU A 482 -6.53 -27.30 5.93
N LEU A 483 -6.50 -26.19 6.66
CA LEU A 483 -6.08 -24.87 6.17
C LEU A 483 -4.56 -24.71 6.30
N GLY A 484 -4.01 -23.59 5.81
CA GLY A 484 -2.59 -23.25 5.91
C GLY A 484 -1.77 -23.61 4.67
N GLY A 485 -2.33 -24.40 3.74
CA GLY A 485 -1.67 -24.81 2.51
C GLY A 485 -0.32 -25.47 2.79
N MET A 486 0.74 -25.07 2.07
CA MET A 486 2.08 -25.63 2.27
C MET A 486 2.67 -25.41 3.67
N LEU A 487 2.18 -24.44 4.45
CA LEU A 487 2.61 -24.29 5.86
C LEU A 487 2.23 -25.52 6.68
N THR A 488 1.03 -26.06 6.45
CA THR A 488 0.49 -27.19 7.21
C THR A 488 0.77 -28.51 6.53
N LEU A 489 0.80 -28.53 5.19
CA LEU A 489 0.90 -29.75 4.40
C LEU A 489 2.33 -30.04 3.97
N GLY A 490 3.17 -29.01 3.83
CA GLY A 490 4.54 -29.14 3.32
C GLY A 490 5.64 -29.02 4.36
N ILE A 491 5.36 -28.39 5.51
CA ILE A 491 6.37 -28.19 6.56
C ILE A 491 6.08 -29.16 7.71
N PRO A 492 7.06 -29.97 8.14
CA PRO A 492 6.89 -30.88 9.25
C PRO A 492 6.66 -30.18 10.59
N SER A 493 5.92 -30.82 11.50
CA SER A 493 5.56 -30.23 12.80
C SER A 493 6.74 -29.91 13.72
N TYR A 494 7.88 -30.60 13.57
CA TYR A 494 9.09 -30.30 14.35
C TYR A 494 9.75 -28.97 13.94
N ARG A 495 9.35 -28.39 12.80
CA ARG A 495 9.74 -27.04 12.34
C ARG A 495 8.64 -26.01 12.53
N LEU A 496 7.38 -26.40 12.36
CA LEU A 496 6.23 -25.52 12.47
C LEU A 496 5.03 -26.30 12.98
N GLU A 497 4.74 -26.12 14.27
CA GLU A 497 3.59 -26.76 14.92
C GLU A 497 2.27 -26.26 14.31
N LYS A 498 1.30 -27.17 14.19
CA LYS A 498 0.00 -26.88 13.55
C LYS A 498 -0.80 -25.88 14.37
N GLU A 499 -0.62 -25.90 15.67
CA GLU A 499 -1.22 -25.01 16.67
C GLU A 499 -0.81 -23.55 16.42
N VAL A 500 0.43 -23.31 16.01
CA VAL A 500 0.93 -21.97 15.64
C VAL A 500 0.19 -21.44 14.42
N ILE A 501 0.06 -22.28 13.39
CA ILE A 501 -0.66 -21.93 12.15
C ILE A 501 -2.14 -21.66 12.46
N ASN A 502 -2.76 -22.55 13.23
CA ASN A 502 -4.17 -22.45 13.58
C ASN A 502 -4.48 -21.21 14.43
N ALA A 503 -3.61 -20.83 15.37
CA ALA A 503 -3.77 -19.63 16.18
C ALA A 503 -3.82 -18.34 15.32
N GLU A 504 -2.99 -18.24 14.29
CA GLU A 504 -3.02 -17.09 13.38
C GLU A 504 -4.21 -17.15 12.40
N ILE A 505 -4.67 -18.35 12.02
CA ILE A 505 -5.90 -18.52 11.24
C ILE A 505 -7.15 -18.20 12.07
N ASP A 506 -7.14 -18.45 13.38
CA ASP A 506 -8.25 -18.08 14.27
C ASP A 506 -8.48 -16.57 14.27
N ILE A 507 -7.44 -15.76 14.17
CA ILE A 507 -7.57 -14.30 14.00
C ILE A 507 -8.36 -13.96 12.72
N LEU A 508 -8.18 -14.71 11.63
CA LEU A 508 -8.98 -14.52 10.41
C LEU A 508 -10.45 -14.90 10.65
N ARG A 509 -10.72 -15.95 11.43
CA ARG A 509 -12.09 -16.33 11.83
C ARG A 509 -12.74 -15.23 12.67
N GLU A 510 -12.00 -14.65 13.62
CA GLU A 510 -12.44 -13.52 14.44
C GLU A 510 -12.73 -12.26 13.61
N LEU A 511 -12.01 -12.06 12.50
CA LEU A 511 -12.29 -11.02 11.50
C LEU A 511 -13.48 -11.35 10.57
N GLY A 512 -14.10 -12.53 10.73
CA GLY A 512 -15.29 -12.94 9.96
C GLY A 512 -15.01 -13.63 8.63
N VAL A 513 -13.78 -14.12 8.40
CA VAL A 513 -13.46 -14.90 7.19
C VAL A 513 -14.14 -16.28 7.28
N GLU A 514 -14.88 -16.63 6.23
CA GLU A 514 -15.50 -17.94 6.09
C GLU A 514 -14.55 -18.92 5.39
N PHE A 515 -14.45 -20.14 5.91
CA PHE A 515 -13.65 -21.20 5.31
C PHE A 515 -14.53 -22.36 4.82
N LYS A 516 -14.35 -22.77 3.56
CA LYS A 516 -14.96 -23.94 2.94
C LYS A 516 -13.88 -24.94 2.57
N THR A 517 -13.59 -25.88 3.48
CA THR A 517 -12.62 -26.97 3.27
C THR A 517 -13.24 -28.16 2.54
N GLY A 518 -12.41 -28.99 1.92
CA GLY A 518 -12.86 -30.13 1.11
C GLY A 518 -13.57 -29.75 -0.18
N VAL A 519 -13.43 -28.50 -0.66
CA VAL A 519 -14.07 -27.99 -1.87
C VAL A 519 -13.01 -27.63 -2.91
N GLU A 520 -12.96 -28.39 -3.99
CA GLU A 520 -12.06 -28.16 -5.12
C GLU A 520 -12.75 -27.34 -6.23
N VAL A 521 -12.37 -26.06 -6.35
CA VAL A 521 -12.89 -25.19 -7.41
C VAL A 521 -12.35 -25.66 -8.77
N GLY A 522 -13.26 -25.87 -9.73
CA GLY A 522 -13.03 -26.54 -11.00
C GLY A 522 -13.57 -27.97 -11.03
N LYS A 523 -13.76 -28.61 -9.86
CA LYS A 523 -14.32 -29.98 -9.76
C LYS A 523 -15.70 -29.98 -9.09
N ASP A 524 -15.78 -29.45 -7.87
CA ASP A 524 -17.01 -29.45 -7.08
C ASP A 524 -17.87 -28.21 -7.35
N ILE A 525 -17.22 -27.09 -7.70
CA ILE A 525 -17.86 -25.83 -8.04
C ILE A 525 -16.99 -25.05 -9.05
N SER A 526 -17.58 -24.39 -10.04
CA SER A 526 -16.81 -23.58 -11.01
C SER A 526 -16.74 -22.10 -10.61
N LEU A 527 -15.80 -21.35 -11.20
CA LEU A 527 -15.77 -19.88 -11.06
C LEU A 527 -17.08 -19.23 -11.55
N LYS A 528 -17.73 -19.82 -12.57
CA LYS A 528 -19.02 -19.34 -13.07
C LYS A 528 -20.15 -19.53 -12.05
N ASP A 529 -20.14 -20.65 -11.32
CA ASP A 529 -21.14 -20.90 -10.27
C ASP A 529 -20.96 -19.92 -9.11
N LEU A 530 -19.71 -19.65 -8.71
CA LEU A 530 -19.41 -18.65 -7.69
C LEU A 530 -19.86 -17.24 -8.12
N ARG A 531 -19.60 -16.83 -9.37
CA ARG A 531 -20.15 -15.56 -9.90
C ARG A 531 -21.68 -15.52 -9.76
N SER A 532 -22.35 -16.62 -10.05
CA SER A 532 -23.81 -16.75 -9.95
C SER A 532 -24.33 -16.68 -8.49
N GLN A 533 -23.46 -16.96 -7.50
CA GLN A 533 -23.75 -16.79 -6.06
C GLN A 533 -23.47 -15.37 -5.53
N GLY A 534 -23.07 -14.45 -6.42
CA GLY A 534 -22.85 -13.03 -6.14
C GLY A 534 -21.43 -12.67 -5.70
N TYR A 535 -20.44 -13.54 -5.92
CA TYR A 535 -19.03 -13.17 -5.74
C TYR A 535 -18.59 -12.19 -6.84
N GLU A 536 -18.03 -11.05 -6.44
CA GLU A 536 -17.67 -9.94 -7.34
C GLU A 536 -16.22 -9.97 -7.82
N ALA A 537 -15.34 -10.67 -7.11
CA ALA A 537 -13.93 -10.84 -7.48
C ALA A 537 -13.34 -12.12 -6.90
N PHE A 538 -12.26 -12.59 -7.53
CA PHE A 538 -11.60 -13.86 -7.25
C PHE A 538 -10.08 -13.67 -7.07
N TYR A 539 -9.51 -14.33 -6.08
CA TYR A 539 -8.06 -14.44 -5.91
C TYR A 539 -7.62 -15.91 -6.03
N LEU A 540 -6.82 -16.24 -7.05
CA LEU A 540 -6.28 -17.58 -7.26
C LEU A 540 -4.92 -17.71 -6.57
N ALA A 541 -4.91 -18.52 -5.51
CA ALA A 541 -3.75 -18.76 -4.64
C ALA A 541 -3.59 -20.25 -4.31
N ILE A 542 -3.79 -21.12 -5.31
CA ILE A 542 -3.73 -22.58 -5.14
C ILE A 542 -2.30 -23.11 -4.87
N GLY A 543 -1.29 -22.28 -5.14
CA GLY A 543 0.12 -22.62 -4.92
C GLY A 543 0.68 -23.65 -5.91
N ALA A 544 1.87 -24.17 -5.60
CA ALA A 544 2.50 -25.28 -6.33
C ALA A 544 2.38 -26.57 -5.50
N GLN A 545 1.22 -27.21 -5.59
CA GLN A 545 0.76 -28.23 -4.64
C GLN A 545 1.16 -29.67 -4.98
N ALA A 546 1.78 -29.91 -6.14
CA ALA A 546 2.18 -31.23 -6.61
C ALA A 546 3.70 -31.37 -6.67
N GLY A 547 4.21 -32.59 -6.53
CA GLY A 547 5.62 -32.90 -6.75
C GLY A 547 5.95 -33.05 -8.24
N ARG A 548 7.18 -32.67 -8.64
CA ARG A 548 7.69 -32.94 -9.99
C ARG A 548 8.18 -34.37 -10.10
N LYS A 549 7.81 -35.02 -11.21
CA LYS A 549 8.38 -36.28 -11.67
C LYS A 549 9.64 -36.03 -12.50
N LEU A 550 10.54 -37.01 -12.54
CA LEU A 550 11.81 -37.00 -13.27
C LEU A 550 11.70 -37.60 -14.68
N GLY A 551 10.65 -38.35 -14.97
CA GLY A 551 10.45 -39.05 -16.24
C GLY A 551 11.37 -40.26 -16.40
N LEU A 552 11.68 -40.95 -15.31
CA LEU A 552 12.61 -42.10 -15.31
C LEU A 552 11.88 -43.41 -15.59
N GLU A 553 12.60 -44.37 -16.18
CA GLU A 553 12.15 -45.76 -16.21
C GLU A 553 11.95 -46.28 -14.78
N GLY A 554 10.80 -46.93 -14.52
CA GLY A 554 10.44 -47.47 -13.21
C GLY A 554 9.86 -46.45 -12.22
N GLU A 555 9.63 -45.20 -12.61
CA GLU A 555 9.11 -44.15 -11.71
C GLU A 555 7.67 -44.37 -11.23
N GLU A 556 6.89 -45.21 -11.91
CA GLU A 556 5.53 -45.59 -11.49
C GLU A 556 5.51 -46.85 -10.60
N ALA A 557 6.67 -47.37 -10.18
CA ALA A 557 6.76 -48.53 -9.30
C ALA A 557 6.18 -48.25 -7.92
N GLU A 558 5.60 -49.28 -7.29
CA GLU A 558 5.16 -49.19 -5.90
C GLU A 558 6.37 -48.95 -4.97
N GLY A 559 6.22 -47.97 -4.08
CA GLY A 559 7.31 -47.48 -3.21
C GLY A 559 8.01 -46.22 -3.73
N VAL A 560 7.66 -45.72 -4.92
CA VAL A 560 8.13 -44.43 -5.45
C VAL A 560 7.05 -43.35 -5.24
N VAL A 561 7.38 -42.30 -4.49
CA VAL A 561 6.43 -41.20 -4.18
C VAL A 561 7.16 -39.86 -4.30
N THR A 562 6.47 -38.78 -4.63
CA THR A 562 7.09 -37.46 -4.55
C THR A 562 7.19 -36.99 -3.10
N GLY A 563 8.25 -36.26 -2.76
CA GLY A 563 8.46 -35.75 -1.40
C GLY A 563 7.32 -34.85 -0.93
N VAL A 564 6.74 -34.06 -1.83
CA VAL A 564 5.59 -33.20 -1.54
C VAL A 564 4.36 -34.02 -1.16
N ASP A 565 4.07 -35.07 -1.92
CA ASP A 565 2.93 -35.94 -1.64
C ASP A 565 3.13 -36.73 -0.34
N PHE A 566 4.36 -37.22 -0.11
CA PHE A 566 4.74 -37.90 1.13
C PHE A 566 4.55 -37.01 2.37
N LEU A 567 5.12 -35.80 2.37
CA LEU A 567 4.97 -34.87 3.49
C LEU A 567 3.51 -34.48 3.72
N ARG A 568 2.76 -34.24 2.64
CA ARG A 568 1.32 -33.94 2.73
C ARG A 568 0.55 -35.08 3.38
N ASP A 569 0.83 -36.32 2.99
CA ASP A 569 0.15 -37.50 3.51
C ASP A 569 0.44 -37.73 4.99
N VAL A 570 1.71 -37.58 5.41
CA VAL A 570 2.10 -37.59 6.82
C VAL A 570 1.40 -36.47 7.60
N ASN A 571 1.41 -35.25 7.06
CA ASN A 571 0.81 -34.08 7.73
C ASN A 571 -0.72 -34.14 7.80
N LEU A 572 -1.39 -34.82 6.86
CA LEU A 572 -2.81 -35.12 6.92
C LEU A 572 -3.15 -36.23 7.94
N GLY A 573 -2.16 -36.83 8.58
CA GLY A 573 -2.33 -37.86 9.61
C GLY A 573 -2.61 -39.25 9.03
N LYS A 574 -2.20 -39.52 7.78
CA LYS A 574 -2.22 -40.89 7.27
C LYS A 574 -1.15 -41.71 8.00
N ASP A 575 -1.47 -42.96 8.36
CA ASP A 575 -0.51 -43.89 8.98
C ASP A 575 0.47 -44.40 7.90
N ILE A 576 1.46 -43.58 7.58
CA ILE A 576 2.54 -43.93 6.67
C ILE A 576 3.66 -44.54 7.49
N LYS A 577 4.04 -45.77 7.17
CA LYS A 577 5.23 -46.43 7.71
C LYS A 577 6.15 -46.80 6.56
N LEU A 578 7.42 -46.42 6.70
CA LEU A 578 8.46 -46.81 5.73
C LEU A 578 9.30 -47.91 6.38
N GLU A 579 9.25 -49.11 5.82
CA GLU A 579 10.04 -50.25 6.29
C GLU A 579 11.25 -50.44 5.37
N GLY A 580 12.42 -50.72 5.96
CA GLY A 580 13.65 -50.91 5.20
C GLY A 580 14.31 -49.62 4.73
N ASN A 581 15.10 -49.73 3.66
CA ASN A 581 15.95 -48.63 3.19
C ASN A 581 15.13 -47.64 2.36
N THR A 582 15.36 -46.35 2.58
CA THR A 582 14.72 -45.26 1.84
C THR A 582 15.76 -44.36 1.19
N VAL A 583 15.56 -44.07 -0.09
CA VAL A 583 16.37 -43.11 -0.85
C VAL A 583 15.56 -41.83 -1.08
N VAL A 584 16.17 -40.67 -0.77
CA VAL A 584 15.58 -39.36 -1.08
C VAL A 584 16.38 -38.69 -2.18
N ILE A 585 15.72 -38.19 -3.21
CA ILE A 585 16.38 -37.52 -4.35
C ILE A 585 16.13 -36.02 -4.26
N GLY A 586 17.18 -35.23 -4.04
CA GLY A 586 17.13 -33.76 -4.00
C GLY A 586 18.11 -33.17 -2.99
N GLY A 587 18.56 -31.93 -3.24
CA GLY A 587 19.54 -31.22 -2.41
C GLY A 587 18.99 -30.01 -1.63
N GLY A 588 17.71 -29.66 -1.77
CA GLY A 588 17.12 -28.49 -1.11
C GLY A 588 16.52 -28.78 0.27
N ASN A 589 16.10 -27.73 1.00
CA ASN A 589 15.46 -27.83 2.32
C ASN A 589 14.26 -28.80 2.34
N VAL A 590 13.46 -28.83 1.27
CA VAL A 590 12.34 -29.79 1.16
C VAL A 590 12.83 -31.23 1.17
N ALA A 591 13.97 -31.53 0.53
CA ALA A 591 14.55 -32.87 0.53
C ALA A 591 15.07 -33.25 1.92
N ILE A 592 15.63 -32.29 2.67
CA ILE A 592 16.03 -32.49 4.07
C ILE A 592 14.80 -32.82 4.93
N ASP A 593 13.72 -32.05 4.81
CA ASP A 593 12.48 -32.30 5.55
C ASP A 593 11.85 -33.65 5.22
N VAL A 594 11.88 -34.05 3.95
CA VAL A 594 11.45 -35.38 3.51
C VAL A 594 12.30 -36.48 4.14
N ALA A 595 13.63 -36.34 4.14
CA ALA A 595 14.53 -37.34 4.70
C ALA A 595 14.37 -37.50 6.22
N ARG A 596 14.29 -36.37 6.93
CA ARG A 596 14.06 -36.33 8.39
C ARG A 596 12.69 -36.85 8.79
N THR A 597 11.68 -36.60 7.97
CA THR A 597 10.35 -37.18 8.17
C THR A 597 10.36 -38.68 7.90
N ALA A 598 11.04 -39.14 6.83
CA ALA A 598 11.20 -40.57 6.52
C ALA A 598 11.84 -41.34 7.68
N ALA A 599 12.88 -40.78 8.31
CA ALA A 599 13.52 -41.37 9.48
C ALA A 599 12.55 -41.50 10.68
N ARG A 600 11.68 -40.51 10.90
CA ARG A 600 10.72 -40.50 12.02
C ARG A 600 9.54 -41.45 11.81
N VAL A 601 9.15 -41.74 10.56
CA VAL A 601 8.07 -42.70 10.25
C VAL A 601 8.54 -44.15 10.16
N GLY A 602 9.80 -44.44 10.53
CA GLY A 602 10.29 -45.80 10.76
C GLY A 602 11.30 -46.32 9.76
N ALA A 603 11.75 -45.53 8.77
CA ALA A 603 12.76 -45.99 7.81
C ALA A 603 14.04 -46.45 8.53
N SER A 604 14.52 -47.66 8.22
CA SER A 604 15.69 -48.24 8.91
C SER A 604 16.99 -47.55 8.53
N LYS A 605 17.07 -47.03 7.31
CA LYS A 605 18.19 -46.24 6.79
C LYS A 605 17.68 -45.25 5.77
N VAL A 606 18.10 -43.99 5.87
CA VAL A 606 17.75 -42.93 4.93
C VAL A 606 19.03 -42.39 4.29
N ASP A 607 19.11 -42.45 2.97
CA ASP A 607 20.21 -41.88 2.19
C ASP A 607 19.65 -40.86 1.18
N MET A 608 20.15 -39.63 1.25
CA MET A 608 19.89 -38.57 0.29
C MET A 608 20.90 -38.61 -0.85
N PHE A 609 20.43 -38.35 -2.07
CA PHE A 609 21.23 -38.20 -3.28
C PHE A 609 20.88 -36.91 -4.00
N CYS A 610 21.89 -36.14 -4.38
CA CYS A 610 21.70 -34.87 -5.09
C CYS A 610 22.76 -34.64 -6.17
N LEU A 611 22.42 -33.79 -7.14
CA LEU A 611 23.30 -33.47 -8.28
C LEU A 611 24.45 -32.56 -7.85
N GLU A 612 24.15 -31.70 -6.89
CA GLU A 612 25.02 -30.66 -6.36
C GLU A 612 26.19 -31.26 -5.57
N SER A 613 27.36 -30.64 -5.69
CA SER A 613 28.43 -30.86 -4.72
C SER A 613 28.02 -30.26 -3.36
N ARG A 614 28.77 -30.58 -2.30
CA ARG A 614 28.44 -30.09 -0.94
C ARG A 614 28.41 -28.56 -0.89
N GLU A 615 29.31 -27.90 -1.60
CA GLU A 615 29.50 -26.44 -1.58
C GLU A 615 28.38 -25.68 -2.29
N VAL A 616 27.67 -26.32 -3.21
CA VAL A 616 26.58 -25.71 -4.00
C VAL A 616 25.22 -26.33 -3.72
N MET A 617 25.12 -27.09 -2.61
CA MET A 617 23.87 -27.71 -2.20
C MET A 617 22.83 -26.62 -1.85
N PRO A 618 21.58 -26.69 -2.33
CA PRO A 618 20.61 -25.61 -2.08
C PRO A 618 20.09 -25.52 -0.64
N ALA A 619 20.31 -26.54 0.20
CA ALA A 619 19.86 -26.52 1.59
C ALA A 619 20.72 -25.62 2.48
N LEU A 620 20.14 -25.11 3.57
CA LEU A 620 20.85 -24.30 4.57
C LEU A 620 21.79 -25.17 5.40
N GLU A 621 23.02 -24.70 5.70
CA GLU A 621 24.03 -25.48 6.42
C GLU A 621 23.50 -26.06 7.75
N GLU A 622 22.76 -25.26 8.53
CA GLU A 622 22.13 -25.69 9.79
C GLU A 622 21.18 -26.89 9.57
N GLU A 623 20.38 -26.89 8.49
CA GLU A 623 19.48 -28.01 8.16
C GLU A 623 20.26 -29.25 7.73
N ILE A 624 21.41 -29.07 7.08
CA ILE A 624 22.28 -30.17 6.68
C ILE A 624 22.94 -30.81 7.91
N GLU A 625 23.43 -30.00 8.83
CA GLU A 625 23.99 -30.46 10.11
C GLU A 625 22.95 -31.22 10.94
N GLU A 626 21.71 -30.73 11.01
CA GLU A 626 20.60 -31.42 11.67
C GLU A 626 20.30 -32.78 11.02
N ALA A 627 20.26 -32.86 9.68
CA ALA A 627 20.03 -34.12 8.98
C ALA A 627 21.14 -35.14 9.26
N MET A 628 22.40 -34.71 9.21
CA MET A 628 23.56 -35.56 9.52
C MET A 628 23.55 -36.01 10.99
N GLY A 629 23.13 -35.13 11.92
CA GLY A 629 22.96 -35.45 13.34
C GLY A 629 21.85 -36.48 13.62
N GLU A 630 20.93 -36.68 12.68
CA GLU A 630 19.88 -37.71 12.72
C GLU A 630 20.29 -39.01 11.98
N ASP A 631 21.58 -39.19 11.67
CA ASP A 631 22.16 -40.32 10.93
C ASP A 631 21.68 -40.46 9.47
N ILE A 632 21.27 -39.35 8.84
CA ILE A 632 20.88 -39.34 7.43
C ILE A 632 22.13 -39.22 6.55
N GLY A 633 22.34 -40.18 5.65
CA GLY A 633 23.46 -40.16 4.71
C GLY A 633 23.24 -39.15 3.59
N ILE A 634 24.25 -38.34 3.26
CA ILE A 634 24.17 -37.38 2.14
C ILE A 634 25.21 -37.73 1.08
N ASN A 635 24.74 -38.02 -0.13
CA ASN A 635 25.55 -38.46 -1.26
C ASN A 635 25.48 -37.42 -2.38
N ASN A 636 26.47 -36.51 -2.38
CA ASN A 636 26.58 -35.44 -3.37
C ASN A 636 27.09 -35.92 -4.73
N SER A 637 26.78 -35.14 -5.77
CA SER A 637 27.25 -35.36 -7.15
C SER A 637 26.80 -36.69 -7.78
N TRP A 638 25.56 -37.09 -7.54
CA TRP A 638 24.94 -38.29 -8.13
C TRP A 638 23.55 -37.98 -8.69
N GLY A 639 23.33 -38.30 -9.96
CA GLY A 639 22.03 -38.15 -10.63
C GLY A 639 21.36 -39.50 -10.88
N PRO A 640 20.03 -39.60 -10.71
CA PRO A 640 19.32 -40.85 -10.95
C PRO A 640 19.29 -41.18 -12.45
N LYS A 641 19.53 -42.44 -12.78
CA LYS A 641 19.55 -42.96 -14.16
C LYS A 641 18.30 -43.78 -14.49
N ARG A 642 17.92 -44.71 -13.61
CA ARG A 642 16.66 -45.50 -13.69
C ARG A 642 16.33 -46.15 -12.35
N ILE A 643 15.06 -46.47 -12.15
CA ILE A 643 14.55 -47.15 -10.96
C ILE A 643 14.43 -48.65 -11.27
N LEU A 644 14.95 -49.49 -10.38
CA LEU A 644 14.93 -50.95 -10.49
C LEU A 644 13.73 -51.49 -9.74
N GLN A 645 12.93 -52.33 -10.40
CA GLN A 645 11.72 -52.91 -9.84
C GLN A 645 11.64 -54.43 -10.08
N GLU A 646 11.05 -55.14 -9.13
CA GLU A 646 10.67 -56.55 -9.25
C GLU A 646 9.18 -56.68 -8.89
N ASN A 647 8.40 -57.37 -9.73
CA ASN A 647 6.94 -57.51 -9.55
C ASN A 647 6.18 -56.18 -9.38
N GLY A 648 6.69 -55.09 -9.97
CA GLY A 648 6.10 -53.75 -9.86
C GLY A 648 6.47 -52.99 -8.58
N GLN A 649 7.26 -53.59 -7.68
CA GLN A 649 7.76 -52.96 -6.46
C GLN A 649 9.22 -52.54 -6.61
N VAL A 650 9.59 -51.38 -6.06
CA VAL A 650 10.97 -50.90 -6.10
C VAL A 650 11.91 -51.78 -5.27
N VAL A 651 13.07 -52.12 -5.84
CA VAL A 651 14.15 -52.88 -5.17
C VAL A 651 15.49 -52.14 -5.16
N GLY A 652 15.61 -51.06 -5.94
CA GLY A 652 16.83 -50.27 -6.04
C GLY A 652 16.73 -49.10 -7.00
N ILE A 653 17.81 -48.32 -7.07
CA ILE A 653 17.97 -47.24 -8.03
C ILE A 653 19.41 -47.23 -8.55
N GLU A 654 19.58 -47.00 -9.84
CA GLU A 654 20.87 -46.80 -10.49
C GLU A 654 21.15 -45.30 -10.60
N PHE A 655 22.31 -44.86 -10.11
CA PHE A 655 22.81 -43.50 -10.20
C PHE A 655 23.99 -43.42 -11.17
N LYS A 656 24.22 -42.23 -11.72
CA LYS A 656 25.39 -41.85 -12.52
C LYS A 656 26.07 -40.61 -11.94
N LYS A 657 27.39 -40.53 -12.08
CA LYS A 657 28.17 -39.41 -11.51
C LYS A 657 27.78 -38.10 -12.18
N CYS A 658 27.41 -37.10 -11.40
CA CYS A 658 27.18 -35.74 -11.88
C CYS A 658 28.50 -34.97 -11.86
N LEU A 659 28.93 -34.48 -13.02
CA LEU A 659 30.20 -33.76 -13.20
C LEU A 659 30.02 -32.25 -13.00
N SER A 660 28.90 -31.71 -13.47
CA SER A 660 28.52 -30.31 -13.25
C SER A 660 27.00 -30.19 -13.24
N VAL A 661 26.46 -29.24 -12.47
CA VAL A 661 25.02 -28.94 -12.42
C VAL A 661 24.65 -27.78 -13.35
N PHE A 662 25.56 -26.82 -13.49
CA PHE A 662 25.35 -25.61 -14.27
C PHE A 662 26.27 -25.57 -15.50
N ASP A 663 25.81 -24.92 -16.56
CA ASP A 663 26.65 -24.55 -17.69
C ASP A 663 27.56 -23.35 -17.35
N LYS A 664 28.43 -22.97 -18.29
CA LYS A 664 29.32 -21.80 -18.16
C LYS A 664 28.60 -20.46 -17.95
N ASN A 665 27.30 -20.39 -18.21
CA ASN A 665 26.47 -19.20 -18.03
C ASN A 665 25.65 -19.27 -16.73
N GLY A 666 25.89 -20.28 -15.87
CA GLY A 666 25.16 -20.48 -14.63
C GLY A 666 23.74 -21.03 -14.81
N ARG A 667 23.38 -21.52 -16.01
CA ARG A 667 22.06 -22.12 -16.27
C ARG A 667 22.07 -23.58 -15.86
N PHE A 668 21.00 -24.04 -15.23
CA PHE A 668 20.82 -25.44 -14.86
C PHE A 668 20.89 -26.32 -16.10
N SER A 669 21.94 -27.14 -16.22
CA SER A 669 22.24 -27.99 -17.36
C SER A 669 23.22 -29.09 -16.90
N PRO A 670 22.74 -30.07 -16.13
CA PRO A 670 23.61 -31.06 -15.53
C PRO A 670 24.31 -31.94 -16.57
N THR A 671 25.60 -32.19 -16.35
CA THR A 671 26.42 -33.11 -17.17
C THR A 671 26.82 -34.32 -16.34
N PHE A 672 26.83 -35.49 -16.97
CA PHE A 672 27.04 -36.77 -16.29
C PHE A 672 28.16 -37.57 -16.92
N ASP A 673 28.86 -38.35 -16.12
CA ASP A 673 29.67 -39.46 -16.60
C ASP A 673 28.80 -40.72 -16.64
N GLU A 674 28.49 -41.20 -17.85
CA GLU A 674 27.67 -42.40 -18.04
C GLU A 674 28.44 -43.70 -17.72
N ASN A 675 29.77 -43.65 -17.59
CA ASN A 675 30.60 -44.81 -17.27
C ASN A 675 30.73 -45.04 -15.76
N GLU A 676 30.63 -43.97 -14.96
CA GLU A 676 30.66 -44.06 -13.49
C GLU A 676 29.23 -44.17 -12.95
N THR A 677 28.82 -45.42 -12.70
CA THR A 677 27.48 -45.74 -12.18
C THR A 677 27.55 -46.47 -10.84
N LYS A 678 26.49 -46.33 -10.03
CA LYS A 678 26.34 -47.03 -8.75
C LYS A 678 24.90 -47.48 -8.56
N ILE A 679 24.72 -48.72 -8.11
CA ILE A 679 23.41 -49.26 -7.75
C ILE A 679 23.24 -49.19 -6.23
N VAL A 680 22.10 -48.66 -5.79
CA VAL A 680 21.72 -48.56 -4.38
C VAL A 680 20.44 -49.36 -4.16
N LYS A 681 20.49 -50.36 -3.27
CA LYS A 681 19.32 -51.16 -2.89
C LYS A 681 18.41 -50.35 -1.96
N THR A 682 17.14 -50.25 -2.31
CA THR A 682 16.16 -49.45 -1.56
C THR A 682 14.75 -50.02 -1.72
N ASN A 683 13.92 -49.87 -0.69
CA ASN A 683 12.51 -50.28 -0.67
C ASN A 683 11.58 -49.10 -0.96
N HIS A 684 12.08 -47.89 -0.78
CA HIS A 684 11.33 -46.66 -1.01
C HIS A 684 12.19 -45.60 -1.72
N ILE A 685 11.58 -44.81 -2.60
CA ILE A 685 12.20 -43.67 -3.26
C ILE A 685 11.29 -42.46 -3.09
N LEU A 686 11.83 -41.39 -2.51
CA LEU A 686 11.13 -40.12 -2.31
C LEU A 686 11.75 -39.04 -3.22
N ILE A 687 11.00 -38.58 -4.22
CA ILE A 687 11.47 -37.65 -5.24
C ILE A 687 11.17 -36.20 -4.83
N SER A 688 12.21 -35.42 -4.51
CA SER A 688 12.14 -34.06 -3.96
C SER A 688 12.85 -33.04 -4.85
N VAL A 689 12.57 -33.07 -6.14
CA VAL A 689 13.25 -32.26 -7.18
C VAL A 689 12.47 -31.01 -7.64
N GLY A 690 11.42 -30.66 -6.90
CA GLY A 690 10.65 -29.43 -7.12
C GLY A 690 9.15 -29.63 -7.11
N GLN A 691 8.42 -28.52 -7.22
CA GLN A 691 6.97 -28.47 -7.17
C GLN A 691 6.36 -28.07 -8.53
N ALA A 692 5.11 -28.44 -8.73
CA ALA A 692 4.31 -28.15 -9.91
C ALA A 692 2.89 -27.70 -9.50
N MET A 693 2.23 -27.00 -10.42
CA MET A 693 0.86 -26.55 -10.26
C MET A 693 -0.08 -27.54 -10.96
N GLU A 694 -1.10 -27.99 -10.24
CA GLU A 694 -2.18 -28.80 -10.81
C GLU A 694 -3.43 -27.94 -10.95
N TRP A 695 -3.75 -27.55 -12.18
CA TRP A 695 -4.90 -26.68 -12.47
C TRP A 695 -6.24 -27.42 -12.55
N GLY A 696 -6.21 -28.72 -12.83
CA GLY A 696 -7.42 -29.49 -13.11
C GLY A 696 -8.28 -28.77 -14.15
N LYS A 697 -9.55 -28.52 -13.79
CA LYS A 697 -10.53 -27.76 -14.58
C LYS A 697 -10.78 -26.34 -14.08
N LEU A 698 -9.99 -25.83 -13.14
CA LEU A 698 -10.18 -24.49 -12.54
C LEU A 698 -10.21 -23.38 -13.58
N LEU A 699 -9.36 -23.49 -14.62
CA LEU A 699 -9.19 -22.48 -15.66
C LEU A 699 -10.00 -22.79 -16.93
N GLU A 700 -10.82 -23.85 -16.92
CA GLU A 700 -11.61 -24.26 -18.08
C GLU A 700 -12.60 -23.14 -18.48
N ASN A 701 -12.67 -22.83 -19.77
CA ASN A 701 -13.49 -21.74 -20.33
C ASN A 701 -13.18 -20.33 -19.76
N SER A 702 -11.95 -20.08 -19.30
CA SER A 702 -11.49 -18.75 -18.87
C SER A 702 -10.52 -18.12 -19.87
N LYS A 703 -10.36 -16.79 -19.82
CA LYS A 703 -9.31 -16.04 -20.54
C LYS A 703 -7.96 -16.02 -19.82
N ILE A 704 -7.78 -16.84 -18.78
CA ILE A 704 -6.56 -16.86 -17.98
C ILE A 704 -5.48 -17.63 -18.75
N GLU A 705 -4.36 -16.96 -19.01
CA GLU A 705 -3.21 -17.55 -19.68
C GLU A 705 -2.20 -18.11 -18.68
N LEU A 706 -1.51 -19.18 -19.07
CA LEU A 706 -0.38 -19.73 -18.34
C LEU A 706 0.93 -19.41 -19.06
N ASN A 707 1.98 -19.14 -18.28
CA ASN A 707 3.36 -19.07 -18.76
C ASN A 707 3.89 -20.46 -19.15
N PRO A 708 5.03 -20.57 -19.86
CA PRO A 708 5.62 -21.86 -20.22
C PRO A 708 5.91 -22.78 -19.01
N ASN A 709 6.25 -22.21 -17.86
CA ASN A 709 6.45 -22.92 -16.60
C ASN A 709 5.14 -23.26 -15.84
N LYS A 710 3.98 -23.11 -16.49
CA LYS A 710 2.63 -23.36 -15.97
C LYS A 710 2.17 -22.43 -14.83
N THR A 711 2.86 -21.33 -14.54
CA THR A 711 2.33 -20.29 -13.63
C THR A 711 1.30 -19.42 -14.34
N ILE A 712 0.40 -18.77 -13.60
CA ILE A 712 -0.54 -17.80 -14.17
C ILE A 712 0.20 -16.57 -14.67
N LYS A 713 -0.14 -16.13 -15.88
CA LYS A 713 0.26 -14.84 -16.42
C LYS A 713 -0.70 -13.76 -15.92
N ALA A 714 -0.16 -12.83 -15.14
CA ALA A 714 -0.88 -11.68 -14.58
C ALA A 714 0.03 -10.44 -14.58
N ASP A 715 -0.56 -9.26 -14.50
CA ASP A 715 0.19 -8.00 -14.38
C ASP A 715 1.00 -7.96 -13.08
N SER A 716 2.25 -7.51 -13.14
CA SER A 716 3.19 -7.61 -12.00
C SER A 716 2.90 -6.65 -10.85
N ILE A 717 2.10 -5.61 -11.08
CA ILE A 717 1.75 -4.61 -10.05
C ILE A 717 0.34 -4.85 -9.52
N THR A 718 -0.61 -5.05 -10.43
CA THR A 718 -2.02 -5.17 -10.11
C THR A 718 -2.44 -6.60 -9.85
N LEU A 719 -1.63 -7.58 -10.24
CA LEU A 719 -1.92 -9.02 -10.12
C LEU A 719 -3.17 -9.47 -10.89
N GLN A 720 -3.70 -8.62 -11.77
CA GLN A 720 -4.88 -8.92 -12.58
C GLN A 720 -4.51 -9.88 -13.70
N THR A 721 -5.36 -10.88 -13.93
CA THR A 721 -5.20 -11.86 -15.01
C THR A 721 -5.85 -11.37 -16.32
N GLY A 722 -5.93 -12.23 -17.33
CA GLY A 722 -6.71 -11.98 -18.55
C GLY A 722 -8.23 -11.87 -18.31
N GLU A 723 -8.73 -12.31 -17.15
CA GLU A 723 -10.10 -12.06 -16.69
C GLU A 723 -10.12 -10.88 -15.70
N PRO A 724 -10.92 -9.82 -15.95
CA PRO A 724 -10.88 -8.61 -15.13
C PRO A 724 -11.20 -8.81 -13.65
N ASP A 725 -12.08 -9.75 -13.32
CA ASP A 725 -12.49 -10.06 -11.95
C ASP A 725 -11.59 -11.09 -11.25
N VAL A 726 -10.59 -11.62 -11.93
CA VAL A 726 -9.69 -12.65 -11.39
C VAL A 726 -8.27 -12.11 -11.24
N PHE A 727 -7.76 -12.21 -10.01
CA PHE A 727 -6.41 -11.86 -9.60
C PHE A 727 -5.67 -13.13 -9.18
N ALA A 728 -4.34 -13.14 -9.24
CA ALA A 728 -3.54 -14.31 -8.87
C ALA A 728 -2.32 -13.93 -8.04
N GLY A 729 -1.86 -14.83 -7.17
CA GLY A 729 -0.62 -14.62 -6.44
C GLY A 729 -0.07 -15.86 -5.78
N GLY A 730 1.00 -15.66 -4.99
CA GLY A 730 1.78 -16.75 -4.43
C GLY A 730 2.45 -17.61 -5.51
N ASP A 731 2.76 -18.85 -5.16
CA ASP A 731 3.50 -19.75 -6.04
C ASP A 731 2.78 -20.05 -7.36
N SER A 732 1.44 -19.94 -7.38
CA SER A 732 0.65 -20.07 -8.60
C SER A 732 1.00 -19.02 -9.67
N MET A 733 1.54 -17.86 -9.29
CA MET A 733 1.96 -16.81 -10.21
C MET A 733 3.50 -16.76 -10.37
N THR A 734 4.24 -16.89 -9.27
CA THR A 734 5.71 -16.72 -9.29
C THR A 734 6.50 -18.00 -9.52
N GLY A 735 5.86 -19.17 -9.36
CA GLY A 735 6.55 -20.41 -9.01
C GLY A 735 6.95 -20.42 -7.52
N PRO A 736 7.46 -21.57 -7.02
CA PRO A 736 7.77 -21.75 -5.60
C PRO A 736 8.72 -20.70 -5.05
N LYS A 737 8.30 -20.01 -3.98
CA LYS A 737 9.09 -19.04 -3.20
C LYS A 737 8.88 -19.24 -1.70
N PHE A 738 9.39 -18.33 -0.87
CA PHE A 738 9.19 -18.41 0.58
C PHE A 738 7.82 -17.87 0.98
N ALA A 739 7.32 -18.31 2.15
CA ALA A 739 6.02 -17.89 2.68
C ALA A 739 5.87 -16.37 2.77
N ILE A 740 6.95 -15.65 3.11
CA ILE A 740 6.93 -14.18 3.22
C ILE A 740 6.70 -13.48 1.87
N ASP A 741 7.16 -14.06 0.76
CA ASP A 741 6.88 -13.56 -0.59
C ASP A 741 5.38 -13.72 -0.92
N ALA A 742 4.82 -14.89 -0.63
CA ALA A 742 3.41 -15.18 -0.81
C ALA A 742 2.52 -14.26 0.03
N ILE A 743 2.91 -13.99 1.28
CA ILE A 743 2.23 -13.06 2.19
C ILE A 743 2.21 -11.65 1.62
N ALA A 744 3.36 -11.15 1.14
CA ALA A 744 3.46 -9.83 0.54
C ALA A 744 2.54 -9.70 -0.69
N MET A 745 2.52 -10.70 -1.56
CA MET A 745 1.62 -10.74 -2.73
C MET A 745 0.14 -10.79 -2.34
N GLY A 746 -0.23 -11.51 -1.27
CA GLY A 746 -1.61 -11.55 -0.77
C GLY A 746 -2.13 -10.16 -0.40
N LYS A 747 -1.31 -9.34 0.26
CA LYS A 747 -1.63 -7.94 0.58
C LYS A 747 -1.85 -7.11 -0.69
N GLU A 748 -0.95 -7.24 -1.66
CA GLU A 748 -1.08 -6.53 -2.94
C GLU A 748 -2.34 -6.98 -3.72
N GLY A 749 -2.70 -8.25 -3.63
CA GLY A 749 -3.95 -8.80 -4.18
C GLY A 749 -5.19 -8.17 -3.55
N ALA A 750 -5.20 -8.01 -2.22
CA ALA A 750 -6.29 -7.35 -1.50
C ALA A 750 -6.48 -5.88 -1.96
N ILE A 751 -5.39 -5.13 -2.13
CA ILE A 751 -5.42 -3.74 -2.63
C ILE A 751 -6.00 -3.69 -4.05
N SER A 752 -5.63 -4.63 -4.91
CA SER A 752 -6.14 -4.69 -6.29
C SER A 752 -7.62 -5.05 -6.35
N ILE A 753 -8.04 -6.05 -5.58
CA ILE A 753 -9.44 -6.45 -5.49
C ILE A 753 -10.29 -5.32 -4.94
N HIS A 754 -9.86 -4.66 -3.86
CA HIS A 754 -10.52 -3.47 -3.32
C HIS A 754 -10.76 -2.45 -4.44
N ARG A 755 -9.72 -2.10 -5.21
CA ARG A 755 -9.85 -1.11 -6.29
C ARG A 755 -10.77 -1.61 -7.42
N TYR A 756 -10.70 -2.90 -7.77
CA TYR A 756 -11.52 -3.46 -8.84
C TYR A 756 -13.02 -3.44 -8.54
N VAL A 757 -13.41 -3.88 -7.33
CA VAL A 757 -14.83 -3.98 -6.96
C VAL A 757 -15.49 -2.63 -6.69
N HIS A 758 -14.72 -1.54 -6.72
CA HIS A 758 -15.23 -0.18 -6.69
C HIS A 758 -15.13 0.41 -8.11
N PRO A 759 -16.24 0.49 -8.86
CA PRO A 759 -16.22 1.01 -10.23
C PRO A 759 -15.62 2.40 -10.33
N GLY A 760 -14.86 2.65 -11.40
CA GLY A 760 -14.21 3.95 -11.65
C GLY A 760 -12.89 4.17 -10.90
N GLN A 761 -12.45 3.21 -10.07
CA GLN A 761 -11.13 3.27 -9.44
C GLN A 761 -10.05 2.71 -10.37
N SER A 762 -8.89 3.38 -10.41
CA SER A 762 -7.70 2.89 -11.10
C SER A 762 -6.97 1.87 -10.23
N LEU A 763 -6.45 0.79 -10.85
CA LEU A 763 -5.62 -0.19 -10.16
C LEU A 763 -4.21 0.34 -9.80
N VAL A 764 -3.77 1.45 -10.43
CA VAL A 764 -2.40 1.96 -10.32
C VAL A 764 -2.28 3.36 -9.72
N PHE A 765 -3.27 4.25 -9.90
CA PHE A 765 -3.12 5.63 -9.44
C PHE A 765 -3.16 5.75 -7.91
N GLY A 766 -2.12 6.39 -7.36
CA GLY A 766 -1.95 6.55 -5.92
C GLY A 766 -1.54 5.27 -5.20
N ARG A 767 -1.18 4.21 -5.93
CA ARG A 767 -0.66 2.97 -5.34
C ARG A 767 0.81 3.15 -4.96
N ASP A 768 1.18 2.72 -3.76
CA ASP A 768 2.58 2.64 -3.36
C ASP A 768 3.24 1.44 -4.06
N ARG A 769 4.36 1.68 -4.75
CA ARG A 769 5.14 0.63 -5.43
C ARG A 769 6.07 -0.13 -4.49
N LYS A 770 6.21 0.31 -3.24
CA LYS A 770 7.14 -0.25 -2.24
C LYS A 770 8.56 -0.43 -2.81
N ALA A 771 9.00 0.53 -3.64
CA ALA A 771 10.35 0.53 -4.18
C ALA A 771 11.34 0.96 -3.10
N TYR A 772 11.90 -0.01 -2.39
CA TYR A 772 12.93 0.17 -1.38
C TYR A 772 14.27 -0.35 -1.90
N HIS A 773 15.35 0.37 -1.60
CA HIS A 773 16.72 -0.08 -1.87
C HIS A 773 17.63 0.18 -0.66
N ALA A 774 18.59 -0.72 -0.49
CA ALA A 774 19.53 -0.68 0.62
C ALA A 774 20.51 0.49 0.50
N LEU A 775 20.97 0.97 1.65
CA LEU A 775 22.13 1.86 1.73
C LEU A 775 23.40 1.17 1.23
N ASP A 776 24.39 1.97 0.82
CA ASP A 776 25.71 1.47 0.44
C ASP A 776 26.53 1.12 1.68
N LYS A 777 26.67 -0.18 1.94
CA LYS A 777 27.43 -0.72 3.08
C LYS A 777 28.94 -0.42 2.97
N GLU A 778 29.49 -0.36 1.76
CA GLU A 778 30.93 -0.13 1.55
C GLU A 778 31.36 1.28 1.93
N ASN A 779 30.45 2.25 1.84
CA ASN A 779 30.70 3.63 2.24
C ASN A 779 30.46 3.88 3.74
N LEU A 780 30.09 2.89 4.56
CA LEU A 780 29.85 3.10 5.99
C LEU A 780 31.14 3.22 6.80
N ASN A 781 31.12 4.08 7.82
CA ASN A 781 32.13 4.09 8.88
C ASN A 781 31.56 3.40 10.12
N LEU A 782 32.02 2.18 10.38
CA LEU A 782 31.58 1.32 11.48
C LEU A 782 32.57 1.31 12.66
N GLN A 783 33.56 2.20 12.68
CA GLN A 783 34.49 2.30 13.80
C GLN A 783 33.79 2.81 15.06
N GLY A 784 34.05 2.18 16.21
CA GLY A 784 33.56 2.61 17.52
C GLY A 784 32.26 1.95 18.00
N TYR A 785 31.67 1.05 17.22
CA TYR A 785 30.62 0.16 17.71
C TYR A 785 31.19 -0.98 18.58
N ASP A 786 30.39 -1.47 19.52
CA ASP A 786 30.74 -2.62 20.36
C ASP A 786 30.74 -3.95 19.58
N ASN A 787 31.26 -5.01 20.23
CA ASN A 787 31.24 -6.39 19.74
C ASN A 787 30.49 -7.32 20.71
N ILE A 788 29.37 -6.85 21.28
CA ILE A 788 28.54 -7.68 22.18
C ILE A 788 28.05 -8.92 21.42
N SER A 789 28.29 -10.09 22.00
CA SER A 789 27.93 -11.38 21.40
C SER A 789 26.44 -11.51 21.15
N ARG A 790 26.09 -12.10 19.99
CA ARG A 790 24.71 -12.44 19.62
C ARG A 790 24.10 -13.40 20.63
N GLN A 791 22.88 -13.13 21.05
CA GLN A 791 22.11 -14.07 21.88
C GLN A 791 21.77 -15.32 21.05
N LYS A 792 21.82 -16.48 21.69
CA LYS A 792 21.52 -17.77 21.05
C LYS A 792 20.44 -18.48 21.85
N SER A 793 19.54 -19.17 21.15
CA SER A 793 18.61 -20.11 21.77
C SER A 793 19.40 -21.31 22.31
N GLU A 794 18.84 -22.01 23.30
CA GLU A 794 19.48 -23.22 23.81
C GLU A 794 19.59 -24.29 22.71
N HIS A 795 20.73 -24.97 22.66
CA HIS A 795 20.96 -26.05 21.71
C HIS A 795 20.14 -27.29 22.10
N VAL A 796 19.49 -27.90 21.11
CA VAL A 796 18.71 -29.14 21.29
C VAL A 796 19.53 -30.32 20.79
N ASP A 797 19.65 -31.37 21.61
CA ASP A 797 20.30 -32.63 21.24
C ASP A 797 19.56 -33.34 20.09
N GLY A 798 20.24 -33.54 18.96
CA GLY A 798 19.69 -34.18 17.76
C GLY A 798 19.13 -35.58 17.98
N LYS A 799 19.66 -36.35 18.94
CA LYS A 799 19.11 -37.67 19.29
C LYS A 799 17.71 -37.58 19.89
N LYS A 800 17.46 -36.57 20.72
CA LYS A 800 16.12 -36.29 21.27
C LYS A 800 15.19 -35.75 20.19
N SER A 801 15.70 -34.93 19.27
CA SER A 801 14.93 -34.40 18.14
C SER A 801 14.43 -35.50 17.20
N ARG A 802 15.20 -36.59 17.01
CA ARG A 802 14.81 -37.74 16.17
C ARG A 802 13.60 -38.51 16.72
N GLU A 803 13.40 -38.51 18.03
CA GLU A 803 12.35 -39.29 18.70
C GLU A 803 10.98 -38.60 18.72
N THR A 804 10.88 -37.36 18.23
CA THR A 804 9.64 -36.58 18.31
C THR A 804 9.37 -35.73 17.07
N PHE A 805 8.08 -35.43 16.86
CA PHE A 805 7.60 -34.45 15.89
C PHE A 805 7.34 -33.07 16.54
N LYS A 806 7.65 -32.88 17.82
CA LYS A 806 7.51 -31.61 18.53
C LYS A 806 8.67 -30.67 18.21
N ASP A 807 8.38 -29.37 18.09
CA ASP A 807 9.43 -28.35 18.00
C ASP A 807 10.05 -28.16 19.40
N LEU A 808 11.33 -28.53 19.52
CA LEU A 808 12.08 -28.43 20.78
C LEU A 808 12.79 -27.08 20.92
N ARG A 809 12.72 -26.19 19.91
CA ARG A 809 13.44 -24.90 19.91
C ARG A 809 12.73 -23.90 20.82
N VAL A 810 13.42 -23.51 21.88
CA VAL A 810 12.95 -22.49 22.83
C VAL A 810 12.96 -21.09 22.22
N THR A 811 12.07 -20.23 22.70
CA THR A 811 12.05 -18.81 22.37
C THR A 811 12.99 -18.05 23.32
N PHE A 812 13.50 -16.90 22.89
CA PHE A 812 14.29 -16.02 23.77
C PHE A 812 13.51 -15.62 25.03
N THR A 813 14.24 -15.46 26.13
CA THR A 813 13.73 -14.81 27.35
C THR A 813 13.65 -13.30 27.16
N GLU A 814 12.87 -12.61 28.01
CA GLU A 814 12.80 -11.15 27.99
C GLU A 814 14.18 -10.48 28.20
N GLU A 815 15.04 -11.09 29.02
CA GLU A 815 16.42 -10.61 29.24
C GLU A 815 17.26 -10.74 27.97
N GLN A 816 17.18 -11.87 27.25
CA GLN A 816 17.83 -12.03 25.96
C GLN A 816 17.32 -11.04 24.92
N ILE A 817 16.01 -10.76 24.90
CA ILE A 817 15.42 -9.75 24.01
C ILE A 817 16.00 -8.37 24.29
N LYS A 818 16.10 -7.96 25.56
CA LYS A 818 16.71 -6.67 25.93
C LYS A 818 18.14 -6.58 25.40
N LYS A 819 18.98 -7.57 25.70
CA LYS A 819 20.39 -7.61 25.24
C LYS A 819 20.52 -7.65 23.71
N GLU A 820 19.71 -8.46 23.02
CA GLU A 820 19.82 -8.59 21.57
C GLU A 820 19.34 -7.33 20.84
N THR A 821 18.28 -6.69 21.33
CA THR A 821 17.75 -5.45 20.71
C THR A 821 18.72 -4.27 20.82
N GLU A 822 19.57 -4.22 21.86
CA GLU A 822 20.63 -3.21 22.04
C GLU A 822 21.72 -3.28 20.95
N ARG A 823 21.89 -4.44 20.29
CA ARG A 823 22.88 -4.61 19.21
C ARG A 823 22.48 -3.92 17.90
N CYS A 824 21.23 -3.49 17.75
CA CYS A 824 20.71 -2.88 16.53
C CYS A 824 21.35 -1.51 16.27
N LEU A 825 22.03 -1.38 15.12
CA LEU A 825 22.77 -0.14 14.76
C LEU A 825 21.89 1.06 14.41
N GLY A 826 20.56 0.91 14.27
CA GLY A 826 19.73 2.06 13.87
C GLY A 826 20.05 2.57 12.46
N CYS A 827 20.28 1.67 11.50
CA CYS A 827 20.73 1.94 10.13
C CYS A 827 20.06 3.12 9.38
N GLY A 828 18.74 3.32 9.55
CA GLY A 828 17.97 4.32 8.81
C GLY A 828 17.35 5.41 9.67
N ALA A 829 17.13 6.57 9.05
CA ALA A 829 16.28 7.64 9.56
C ALA A 829 15.40 8.19 8.44
N THR A 830 14.22 8.71 8.76
CA THR A 830 13.38 9.38 7.78
C THR A 830 13.97 10.75 7.46
N THR A 831 13.97 11.14 6.20
CA THR A 831 14.35 12.47 5.72
C THR A 831 13.11 13.24 5.26
N ARG A 832 13.23 14.56 5.18
CA ARG A 832 12.14 15.47 4.81
C ARG A 832 12.59 16.48 3.77
N ASP A 833 11.94 16.49 2.62
CA ASP A 833 11.89 17.63 1.72
C ASP A 833 11.00 18.71 2.34
N GLU A 834 11.64 19.70 2.97
CA GLU A 834 10.95 20.80 3.65
C GLU A 834 10.06 21.61 2.69
N PHE A 835 10.49 21.78 1.45
CA PHE A 835 9.74 22.55 0.47
C PHE A 835 8.41 21.88 0.15
N MET A 836 8.41 20.55 0.00
CA MET A 836 7.23 19.73 -0.28
C MET A 836 6.31 19.55 0.92
N CYS A 837 6.77 19.82 2.14
CA CYS A 837 5.97 19.66 3.35
C CYS A 837 4.86 20.72 3.41
N VAL A 838 3.61 20.25 3.45
CA VAL A 838 2.41 21.09 3.58
C VAL A 838 1.96 21.31 5.03
N GLY A 839 2.66 20.71 6.01
CA GLY A 839 2.38 20.90 7.43
C GLY A 839 1.04 20.30 7.90
N CYS A 840 0.66 19.14 7.36
CA CYS A 840 -0.61 18.48 7.69
C CYS A 840 -0.59 17.65 8.99
N GLY A 841 0.58 17.22 9.46
CA GLY A 841 0.71 16.47 10.72
C GLY A 841 0.44 14.97 10.66
N ALA A 842 0.04 14.41 9.51
CA ALA A 842 -0.18 12.97 9.37
C ALA A 842 1.07 12.12 9.69
N CYS A 843 2.27 12.64 9.41
CA CYS A 843 3.52 11.96 9.77
C CYS A 843 3.72 11.88 11.30
N THR A 844 3.26 12.88 12.05
CA THR A 844 3.35 12.93 13.51
C THR A 844 2.40 11.92 14.13
N THR A 845 1.15 11.83 13.65
CA THR A 845 0.16 10.90 14.21
C THR A 845 0.48 9.42 13.97
N LYS A 846 1.30 9.11 12.97
CA LYS A 846 1.79 7.73 12.70
C LYS A 846 3.11 7.41 13.39
N CYS A 847 3.80 8.38 14.01
CA CYS A 847 5.09 8.14 14.65
C CYS A 847 4.91 7.62 16.08
N LYS A 848 5.25 6.34 16.34
CA LYS A 848 5.21 5.73 17.69
C LYS A 848 6.44 6.02 18.57
N PHE A 849 7.36 6.85 18.08
CA PHE A 849 8.69 7.07 18.67
C PHE A 849 8.96 8.53 19.04
N ASP A 850 7.96 9.41 18.88
CA ASP A 850 8.09 10.87 19.06
C ASP A 850 9.26 11.48 18.27
N ALA A 851 9.59 10.86 17.14
CA ALA A 851 10.68 11.28 16.28
C ALA A 851 10.27 12.39 15.31
N ILE A 852 8.98 12.69 15.20
CA ILE A 852 8.46 13.72 14.30
C ILE A 852 7.50 14.63 15.07
N THR A 853 7.77 15.93 15.02
CA THR A 853 6.90 16.98 15.56
C THR A 853 6.51 17.95 14.45
N LEU A 854 5.45 18.73 14.64
CA LEU A 854 5.18 19.90 13.80
C LEU A 854 5.70 21.16 14.50
N VAL A 855 6.44 21.99 13.77
CA VAL A 855 6.93 23.28 14.25
C VAL A 855 6.32 24.39 13.43
N ARG A 856 5.83 25.42 14.13
CA ARG A 856 5.30 26.63 13.46
C ARG A 856 6.43 27.44 12.84
N LYS A 857 6.46 27.48 11.50
CA LYS A 857 7.46 28.19 10.70
C LYS A 857 6.96 29.51 10.13
N TYR A 858 5.67 29.59 9.83
CA TYR A 858 5.06 30.75 9.18
C TYR A 858 3.95 31.35 10.07
N ASP A 859 3.52 32.56 9.70
CA ASP A 859 2.47 33.32 10.40
C ASP A 859 1.46 33.91 9.41
N ALA A 860 1.03 33.09 8.45
CA ALA A 860 0.02 33.45 7.46
C ALA A 860 -1.39 33.19 7.98
N SER A 861 -2.33 34.09 7.69
CA SER A 861 -3.77 33.93 7.95
C SER A 861 -4.56 33.93 6.64
N SER A 862 -5.79 33.41 6.68
CA SER A 862 -6.71 33.46 5.54
C SER A 862 -7.05 34.90 5.18
N VAL A 863 -7.39 35.15 3.91
CA VAL A 863 -7.71 36.48 3.40
C VAL A 863 -9.07 36.42 2.71
N PRO A 864 -9.99 37.38 2.96
CA PRO A 864 -11.24 37.45 2.22
C PRO A 864 -10.97 37.54 0.72
N PHE A 865 -11.76 36.84 -0.09
CA PHE A 865 -11.55 36.73 -1.53
C PHE A 865 -11.37 38.09 -2.23
N GLU A 866 -12.11 39.11 -1.81
CA GLU A 866 -12.08 40.47 -2.38
C GLU A 866 -10.71 41.13 -2.20
N LYS A 867 -9.97 40.74 -1.16
CA LYS A 867 -8.64 41.27 -0.81
C LYS A 867 -7.50 40.43 -1.39
N LEU A 868 -7.79 39.30 -2.03
CA LEU A 868 -6.77 38.37 -2.52
C LEU A 868 -6.00 38.90 -3.75
N LYS A 869 -6.71 39.53 -4.70
CA LYS A 869 -6.12 40.00 -5.97
C LYS A 869 -4.95 40.97 -5.77
N PRO A 870 -5.03 42.03 -4.94
CA PRO A 870 -3.89 42.91 -4.67
C PRO A 870 -2.66 42.18 -4.11
N ILE A 871 -2.87 41.17 -3.25
CA ILE A 871 -1.81 40.38 -2.63
C ILE A 871 -1.08 39.54 -3.69
N ILE A 872 -1.83 38.86 -4.56
CA ILE A 872 -1.27 38.07 -5.66
C ILE A 872 -0.45 38.97 -6.59
N VAL A 873 -1.00 40.12 -7.02
CA VAL A 873 -0.30 41.05 -7.92
C VAL A 873 1.03 41.52 -7.31
N LYS A 874 1.03 41.88 -6.03
CA LYS A 874 2.26 42.26 -5.31
C LYS A 874 3.28 41.12 -5.31
N GLN A 875 2.85 39.88 -5.10
CA GLN A 875 3.73 38.71 -5.12
C GLN A 875 4.25 38.39 -6.53
N MET A 876 3.43 38.53 -7.58
CA MET A 876 3.85 38.36 -8.97
C MET A 876 4.97 39.34 -9.34
N ILE A 877 4.87 40.60 -8.92
CA ILE A 877 5.93 41.60 -9.13
C ILE A 877 7.22 41.18 -8.42
N LYS A 878 7.13 40.77 -7.15
CA LYS A 878 8.29 40.26 -6.39
C LYS A 878 8.94 39.05 -7.07
N ARG A 879 8.13 38.10 -7.55
CA ARG A 879 8.59 36.91 -8.28
C ARG A 879 9.34 37.30 -9.54
N LYS A 880 8.77 38.18 -10.39
CA LYS A 880 9.45 38.68 -11.60
C LYS A 880 10.80 39.32 -11.28
N GLY A 881 10.86 40.11 -10.20
CA GLY A 881 12.11 40.69 -9.71
C GLY A 881 13.16 39.62 -9.35
N ARG A 882 12.77 38.59 -8.58
CA ARG A 882 13.67 37.47 -8.23
C ARG A 882 14.19 36.72 -9.46
N ILE A 883 13.32 36.46 -10.44
CA ILE A 883 13.69 35.78 -11.69
C ILE A 883 14.71 36.62 -12.47
N ALA A 884 14.49 37.94 -12.58
CA ALA A 884 15.41 38.84 -13.29
C ALA A 884 16.79 38.88 -12.62
N VAL A 885 16.84 39.05 -11.29
CA VAL A 885 18.10 39.03 -10.51
C VAL A 885 18.84 37.70 -10.70
N ARG A 886 18.11 36.58 -10.67
CA ARG A 886 18.71 35.26 -10.86
C ARG A 886 19.28 35.06 -12.26
N LYS A 887 18.55 35.48 -13.31
CA LYS A 887 19.05 35.45 -14.70
C LYS A 887 20.33 36.28 -14.85
N PHE A 888 20.37 37.48 -14.26
CA PHE A 888 21.57 38.30 -14.24
C PHE A 888 22.75 37.59 -13.56
N ASN A 889 22.56 37.07 -12.35
CA ASN A 889 23.61 36.36 -11.60
C ASN A 889 24.12 35.12 -12.34
N ASN A 890 23.24 34.37 -13.01
CA ASN A 890 23.63 33.20 -13.80
C ASN A 890 24.46 33.60 -15.03
N ASN A 891 24.08 34.69 -15.71
CA ASN A 891 24.84 35.21 -16.85
C ASN A 891 26.23 35.67 -16.42
N VAL A 892 26.34 36.41 -15.31
CA VAL A 892 27.62 36.85 -14.74
C VAL A 892 28.50 35.65 -14.38
N LYS A 893 27.96 34.63 -13.70
CA LYS A 893 28.70 33.38 -13.40
C LYS A 893 29.13 32.63 -14.65
N GLY A 894 28.32 32.63 -15.71
CA GLY A 894 28.65 32.02 -17.00
C GLY A 894 29.82 32.73 -17.71
N ILE A 895 29.92 34.07 -17.56
CA ILE A 895 31.04 34.87 -18.07
C ILE A 895 32.33 34.52 -17.30
N PHE A 896 32.30 34.51 -15.96
CA PHE A 896 33.49 34.19 -15.14
C PHE A 896 33.93 32.72 -15.20
N LYS A 897 33.04 31.77 -15.59
CA LYS A 897 33.44 30.38 -15.86
C LYS A 897 34.14 30.20 -17.21
N ARG A 898 33.84 31.03 -18.22
CA ARG A 898 34.53 31.02 -19.52
C ARG A 898 35.95 31.58 -19.45
N ASP A 899 36.23 32.47 -18.50
CA ASP A 899 37.59 33.04 -18.30
C ASP A 899 38.54 32.13 -17.50
N LYS A 900 38.06 31.02 -16.93
CA LYS A 900 38.91 30.01 -16.25
C LYS A 900 39.23 28.77 -17.09
N SER A 901 38.78 28.75 -18.34
CA SER A 901 39.05 27.68 -19.32
C SER A 901 39.90 28.15 -20.50
N LYS A 902 40.68 29.21 -20.32
CA LYS A 902 41.72 29.67 -21.24
C LYS A 902 43.08 29.61 -20.59
#